data_AF-A0A1Y2ITQ8-F1
#
_entry.id   AF-A0A1Y2ITQ8-F1
#
_cell.length_a   1.000
_cell.length_b   1.000
_cell.length_c   1.000
_cell.angle_alpha   90.00
_cell.angle_beta   90.00
_cell.angle_gamma   90.00
#
_symmetry.space_group_name_H-M   'P 1'
#
loop_
_entity.id
_entity.type
_entity.pdbx_description
1 polymer ?
#
loop_
_entity_poly.entity_id
_entity_poly.type
_entity_poly.pdbx_seq_one_letter_code
_entity_poly.pdbx_strand_id
1 'polypeptide(L)'
;MEREVQQLVEMGATVAQARAALRQHKDVMEAAERIFDGSFDHIVDEDGDVAMSSSETVKQKPRMMTPNDEDDYDGGSDDGVDEGDEEDYADYDYDSDFEEKTGQAHGAAVDPYAGIFFSKDRREEVIEVEEEPEIVSLPGSNESVSLMTQGQWMKGCPEGSEQSFLFSLYRELSEGECPCPHGCGASVPRKKSDFFALFPTFPQYVKHLQSIVPRTCTRCQKQFCFACGESITASHQKVPASLDVDASLFHCSNLQGVILGVGLTMLEKVYLKTAEESLTLRKLGDRTSRKRRKMEFPHVMAPLMNDDEDEDEDIYYSAPVQGKKPKLGTGYAGDIREDMSGQLAAMQIQRIKDEKLAKLLTQIRTFLPSVNREGGGHASDYLVHPTALAHLRRRFNFVSSQLLRNDSLTDMSDRSVLYFELFEWLETISSHEALASMMAMPIMVVTSAKAVAGQKPSPKGTPRIRERTIIYEGSSGPRELLEAIVIQAQAALKGLEGMKMPEPDDAEMSEAQKRMTAEDKGKGKDDGSATSEENRKLLTFCQRIVNTAKAIDRSLVETKGKAFVDRLHASLPKIPATSTAQEESAPVDVGDTEESAMEAYVKWANRVRFEYCDLTIPPSGNGGTDEDQTPNYKFYFNNEARMLANSDIPKRSLAIAKELAVLTTNLPVTWNSSIFLRVDETRVDVIKALITGPEGTPYHNGSFLFDVFLGPNYNQSPPSVKYMTTNGGKYRFNPNLYADGKVCLSLLGTWSGPGWLPGKSTLLQVLISIQSMILCDEPYVNEPGWANSGGTSKSMAYSANIRRMVVRTAMLGNLKAPPEPWGDVIRTHFRLKAKSIMTQLDKWLEEDDGNATLGDGAGACNQRSTATGSSNGFAEDVAELKSLLTKLQAGEDLSS
;
A
#
# COMPACT_ATOMS: atom_id res chain seq x y z
N MET A 1 4.70 57.62 -13.32
CA MET A 1 5.33 56.98 -12.15
C MET A 1 4.35 56.18 -11.29
N GLU A 2 3.36 56.74 -10.58
CA GLU A 2 2.50 55.91 -9.70
C GLU A 2 1.69 54.82 -10.42
N ARG A 3 1.20 55.09 -11.64
CA ARG A 3 0.48 54.09 -12.45
C ARG A 3 1.39 52.96 -12.95
N GLU A 4 2.64 53.28 -13.24
CA GLU A 4 3.67 52.33 -13.70
C GLU A 4 4.20 51.49 -12.53
N VAL A 5 4.33 52.11 -11.35
CA VAL A 5 4.62 51.41 -10.10
C VAL A 5 3.52 50.40 -9.79
N GLN A 6 2.24 50.80 -9.89
CA GLN A 6 1.12 49.89 -9.69
C GLN A 6 1.16 48.73 -10.67
N GLN A 7 1.54 48.98 -11.93
CA GLN A 7 1.64 47.95 -12.97
C GLN A 7 2.76 46.94 -12.67
N LEU A 8 3.91 47.38 -12.17
CA LEU A 8 4.99 46.48 -11.72
C LEU A 8 4.62 45.70 -10.44
N VAL A 9 3.85 46.33 -9.55
CA VAL A 9 3.33 45.67 -8.34
C VAL A 9 2.29 44.62 -8.69
N GLU A 10 1.42 44.87 -9.67
CA GLU A 10 0.50 43.85 -10.23
C GLU A 10 1.25 42.68 -10.88
N MET A 11 2.47 42.92 -11.39
CA MET A 11 3.35 41.87 -11.91
C MET A 11 4.12 41.14 -10.80
N GLY A 12 4.07 41.61 -9.54
CA GLY A 12 4.65 40.93 -8.38
C GLY A 12 5.86 41.61 -7.73
N ALA A 13 6.23 42.82 -8.16
CA ALA A 13 7.28 43.60 -7.48
C ALA A 13 6.78 44.27 -6.20
N THR A 14 7.63 44.44 -5.19
CA THR A 14 7.29 45.31 -4.04
C THR A 14 7.25 46.78 -4.45
N VAL A 15 6.59 47.63 -3.66
CA VAL A 15 6.42 49.05 -4.01
C VAL A 15 7.77 49.77 -4.02
N ALA A 16 8.69 49.47 -3.09
CA ALA A 16 10.04 50.03 -3.12
C ALA A 16 10.85 49.52 -4.32
N GLN A 17 10.77 48.23 -4.66
CA GLN A 17 11.48 47.68 -5.83
C GLN A 17 10.98 48.32 -7.13
N ALA A 18 9.66 48.41 -7.31
CA ALA A 18 9.05 49.02 -8.49
C ALA A 18 9.46 50.51 -8.62
N ARG A 19 9.50 51.26 -7.51
CA ARG A 19 9.95 52.66 -7.52
C ARG A 19 11.44 52.81 -7.76
N ALA A 20 12.27 51.91 -7.24
CA ALA A 20 13.71 51.94 -7.45
C ALA A 20 14.09 51.56 -8.90
N ALA A 21 13.45 50.52 -9.45
CA ALA A 21 13.64 50.12 -10.83
C ALA A 21 13.19 51.21 -11.81
N LEU A 22 12.03 51.84 -11.57
CA LEU A 22 11.53 52.93 -12.44
C LEU A 22 12.33 54.24 -12.34
N ARG A 23 13.17 54.40 -11.30
CA ARG A 23 14.13 55.51 -11.22
C ARG A 23 15.36 55.27 -12.08
N GLN A 24 15.78 54.02 -12.26
CA GLN A 24 16.94 53.66 -13.07
C GLN A 24 16.57 53.34 -14.53
N HIS A 25 15.41 52.73 -14.75
CA HIS A 25 14.88 52.35 -16.05
C HIS A 25 13.53 53.04 -16.27
N LYS A 26 13.48 53.97 -17.22
CA LYS A 26 12.26 54.77 -17.47
C LYS A 26 11.16 53.99 -18.19
N ASP A 27 11.47 52.83 -18.76
CA ASP A 27 10.51 51.93 -19.40
C ASP A 27 10.09 50.81 -18.43
N VAL A 28 8.79 50.51 -18.40
CA VAL A 28 8.17 49.58 -17.45
C VAL A 28 8.57 48.14 -17.75
N MET A 29 8.67 47.77 -19.03
CA MET A 29 9.05 46.41 -19.42
C MET A 29 10.51 46.12 -19.06
N GLU A 30 11.42 47.08 -19.31
CA GLU A 30 12.83 46.95 -18.94
C GLU A 30 13.01 46.96 -17.41
N ALA A 31 12.26 47.81 -16.70
CA ALA A 31 12.24 47.80 -15.23
C ALA A 31 11.74 46.46 -14.66
N ALA A 32 10.72 45.86 -15.28
CA ALA A 32 10.21 44.55 -14.90
C ALA A 32 11.26 43.44 -15.09
N GLU A 33 11.90 43.38 -16.26
CA GLU A 33 12.94 42.37 -16.55
C GLU A 33 14.07 42.41 -15.53
N ARG A 34 14.55 43.61 -15.16
CA ARG A 34 15.61 43.77 -14.17
C ARG A 34 15.20 43.41 -12.75
N ILE A 35 13.93 43.60 -12.40
CA ILE A 35 13.38 43.14 -11.13
C ILE A 35 13.33 41.61 -11.10
N PHE A 36 12.82 40.96 -12.16
CA PHE A 36 12.71 39.49 -12.20
C PHE A 36 14.05 38.77 -12.38
N ASP A 37 15.08 39.46 -12.88
CA ASP A 37 16.47 38.98 -12.88
C ASP A 37 17.16 39.15 -11.50
N GLY A 38 16.42 39.61 -10.47
CA GLY A 38 16.88 39.72 -9.08
C GLY A 38 17.80 40.92 -8.79
N SER A 39 17.91 41.89 -9.71
CA SER A 39 18.81 43.04 -9.54
C SER A 39 18.38 43.98 -8.39
N PHE A 40 17.12 43.93 -7.99
CA PHE A 40 16.53 44.80 -6.96
C PHE A 40 16.11 44.06 -5.68
N ASP A 41 16.51 42.79 -5.50
CA ASP A 41 16.13 41.96 -4.33
C ASP A 41 16.68 42.47 -2.99
N HIS A 42 17.71 43.31 -3.03
CA HIS A 42 18.30 43.93 -1.85
C HIS A 42 17.47 45.11 -1.28
N ILE A 43 16.41 45.52 -1.98
CA ILE A 43 15.57 46.64 -1.58
C ILE A 43 14.37 46.09 -0.79
N VAL A 44 14.31 46.46 0.48
CA VAL A 44 13.29 46.03 1.44
C VAL A 44 12.38 47.20 1.77
N ASP A 45 11.06 46.99 1.81
CA ASP A 45 10.09 48.04 2.19
C ASP A 45 10.26 48.38 3.69
N GLU A 46 10.47 49.65 4.03
CA GLU A 46 10.31 50.18 5.40
C GLU A 46 8.81 50.39 5.66
N ASP A 47 8.11 49.36 6.15
CA ASP A 47 6.96 49.43 7.09
C ASP A 47 6.20 48.07 7.16
N GLY A 48 6.48 47.22 8.18
CA GLY A 48 5.45 46.47 8.93
C GLY A 48 5.22 44.94 8.72
N ASP A 49 6.13 44.11 9.25
CA ASP A 49 6.06 42.74 9.85
C ASP A 49 4.84 41.78 9.70
N VAL A 50 5.13 40.49 9.44
CA VAL A 50 4.98 39.41 10.45
C VAL A 50 6.17 38.42 10.36
N ALA A 51 6.81 38.21 11.51
CA ALA A 51 7.99 37.41 11.74
C ALA A 51 7.81 35.89 11.53
N MET A 52 8.83 35.25 10.94
CA MET A 52 9.22 33.87 11.23
C MET A 52 10.71 33.88 11.56
N SER A 53 11.03 33.45 12.77
CA SER A 53 12.39 33.42 13.32
C SER A 53 13.28 32.47 12.51
N SER A 54 14.39 33.02 12.03
CA SER A 54 15.56 32.29 11.56
C SER A 54 16.51 31.99 12.72
N SER A 55 17.24 30.89 12.57
CA SER A 55 18.62 30.67 13.02
C SER A 55 19.04 29.32 12.42
N GLU A 56 20.22 29.07 11.85
CA GLU A 56 21.28 29.84 11.20
C GLU A 56 22.27 28.76 10.75
N THR A 57 22.76 28.78 9.50
CA THR A 57 24.20 28.59 9.20
C THR A 57 24.47 28.82 7.72
N VAL A 58 25.21 29.89 7.48
CA VAL A 58 25.70 30.37 6.19
C VAL A 58 26.96 29.59 5.81
N LYS A 59 27.05 29.09 4.57
CA LYS A 59 28.30 29.08 3.81
C LYS A 59 28.05 29.47 2.35
N GLN A 60 28.78 30.50 1.94
CA GLN A 60 28.77 31.18 0.66
C GLN A 60 29.22 30.26 -0.50
N LYS A 61 28.59 30.40 -1.68
CA LYS A 61 29.13 29.96 -2.97
C LYS A 61 29.66 31.18 -3.74
N PRO A 62 30.85 31.15 -4.36
CA PRO A 62 31.29 32.20 -5.27
C PRO A 62 30.65 32.03 -6.66
N ARG A 63 30.43 33.17 -7.33
CA ARG A 63 29.83 33.29 -8.68
C ARG A 63 30.83 32.97 -9.81
N MET A 64 30.23 32.64 -10.97
CA MET A 64 30.78 32.28 -12.27
C MET A 64 31.56 33.41 -12.97
N MET A 65 32.41 33.05 -13.94
CA MET A 65 32.58 33.84 -15.18
C MET A 65 33.00 32.98 -16.38
N THR A 66 32.40 33.32 -17.52
CA THR A 66 32.54 32.83 -18.91
C THR A 66 33.85 33.28 -19.58
N PRO A 67 34.26 32.65 -20.71
CA PRO A 67 35.47 33.00 -21.45
C PRO A 67 35.20 34.05 -22.55
N ASN A 68 36.19 34.91 -22.85
CA ASN A 68 36.64 35.19 -24.22
C ASN A 68 37.90 36.08 -24.28
N ASP A 69 38.76 35.68 -25.22
CA ASP A 69 39.58 36.44 -26.16
C ASP A 69 40.82 37.27 -25.73
N GLU A 70 41.91 36.85 -26.38
CA GLU A 70 42.98 37.63 -27.02
C GLU A 70 44.31 37.90 -26.27
N ASP A 71 45.36 37.55 -27.04
CA ASP A 71 46.70 38.16 -27.12
C ASP A 71 47.86 37.67 -26.22
N ASP A 72 48.64 36.77 -26.85
CA ASP A 72 50.01 37.03 -27.31
C ASP A 72 51.25 36.88 -26.38
N TYR A 73 52.20 36.12 -26.94
CA TYR A 73 53.66 36.08 -26.79
C TYR A 73 54.39 35.51 -25.55
N ASP A 74 55.37 34.67 -25.93
CA ASP A 74 56.65 34.30 -25.30
C ASP A 74 56.60 33.51 -23.98
N GLY A 75 57.36 32.44 -23.80
CA GLY A 75 58.53 31.95 -24.54
C GLY A 75 59.42 31.20 -23.55
N GLY A 76 60.12 30.16 -24.04
CA GLY A 76 61.19 29.45 -23.33
C GLY A 76 60.71 28.21 -22.56
N SER A 77 61.01 27.01 -23.05
CA SER A 77 62.26 26.26 -22.78
C SER A 77 62.34 25.86 -21.30
N ASP A 78 62.49 24.61 -20.92
CA ASP A 78 63.57 23.73 -21.39
C ASP A 78 63.34 22.33 -20.80
N ASP A 79 63.71 21.31 -21.59
CA ASP A 79 64.40 20.05 -21.28
C ASP A 79 64.16 19.35 -19.92
N GLY A 80 64.05 18.02 -19.83
CA GLY A 80 64.57 16.97 -20.69
C GLY A 80 64.44 15.63 -19.91
N VAL A 81 63.93 14.58 -20.54
CA VAL A 81 64.67 13.43 -21.14
C VAL A 81 65.07 12.35 -20.11
N ASP A 82 64.90 11.10 -20.58
CA ASP A 82 65.64 9.87 -20.25
C ASP A 82 65.17 9.01 -19.08
N GLU A 83 65.24 7.68 -19.14
CA GLU A 83 65.16 6.60 -20.17
C GLU A 83 65.50 5.32 -19.38
N GLY A 84 64.89 4.19 -19.75
CA GLY A 84 65.39 2.82 -19.55
C GLY A 84 65.36 2.24 -18.12
N ASP A 85 65.26 0.94 -17.91
CA ASP A 85 65.01 -0.21 -18.79
C ASP A 85 64.90 -1.46 -17.88
N GLU A 86 64.37 -2.55 -18.46
CA GLU A 86 64.59 -3.97 -18.08
C GLU A 86 63.80 -4.63 -16.91
N GLU A 87 62.66 -5.24 -17.32
CA GLU A 87 62.31 -6.67 -17.31
C GLU A 87 62.87 -7.62 -16.21
N ASP A 88 61.98 -8.28 -15.43
CA ASP A 88 61.74 -9.75 -15.54
C ASP A 88 60.46 -10.22 -14.78
N TYR A 89 59.82 -11.24 -15.36
CA TYR A 89 58.56 -11.96 -15.06
C TYR A 89 58.52 -12.67 -13.67
N ALA A 90 57.41 -13.08 -13.01
CA ALA A 90 55.95 -13.01 -13.17
C ALA A 90 55.25 -13.64 -11.92
N ASP A 91 53.93 -13.39 -11.86
CA ASP A 91 52.84 -14.25 -11.33
C ASP A 91 52.22 -13.94 -9.94
N TYR A 92 50.89 -14.08 -9.93
CA TYR A 92 49.88 -13.28 -9.23
C TYR A 92 49.61 -13.63 -7.76
N ASP A 93 49.34 -12.61 -6.95
CA ASP A 93 48.34 -12.64 -5.85
C ASP A 93 47.90 -11.20 -5.56
N TYR A 94 46.63 -10.89 -5.78
CA TYR A 94 46.05 -9.55 -5.64
C TYR A 94 45.18 -9.50 -4.38
N ASP A 95 45.66 -8.82 -3.34
CA ASP A 95 44.83 -8.36 -2.22
C ASP A 95 45.24 -6.94 -1.78
N SER A 96 44.19 -6.17 -1.49
CA SER A 96 44.04 -4.86 -0.86
C SER A 96 44.52 -3.55 -1.54
N ASP A 97 43.56 -2.61 -1.54
CA ASP A 97 43.68 -1.15 -1.46
C ASP A 97 44.03 -0.33 -2.72
N PHE A 98 42.97 0.14 -3.39
CA PHE A 98 43.02 1.48 -3.97
C PHE A 98 41.66 2.17 -3.90
N GLU A 99 41.59 3.21 -3.06
CA GLU A 99 40.57 4.24 -3.07
C GLU A 99 40.52 4.90 -4.45
N GLU A 100 39.53 4.55 -5.27
CA GLU A 100 39.29 5.27 -6.51
C GLU A 100 38.17 6.29 -6.32
N LYS A 101 38.63 7.54 -6.24
CA LYS A 101 37.86 8.78 -6.34
C LYS A 101 36.73 8.62 -7.36
N THR A 102 35.53 8.97 -6.92
CA THR A 102 34.34 9.12 -7.75
C THR A 102 34.65 9.98 -8.98
N GLY A 103 34.98 9.32 -10.09
CA GLY A 103 34.97 9.91 -11.41
C GLY A 103 33.56 10.42 -11.66
N GLN A 104 33.46 11.70 -12.00
CA GLN A 104 32.25 12.30 -12.53
C GLN A 104 31.75 11.45 -13.70
N ALA A 105 30.71 10.67 -13.44
CA ALA A 105 29.97 10.02 -14.49
C ALA A 105 29.32 11.12 -15.34
N HIS A 106 29.87 11.35 -16.53
CA HIS A 106 29.26 12.09 -17.63
C HIS A 106 27.97 11.40 -18.18
N GLY A 107 27.25 10.62 -17.35
CA GLY A 107 25.99 9.95 -17.68
C GLY A 107 24.73 10.67 -17.16
N ALA A 108 24.88 11.81 -16.47
CA ALA A 108 23.76 12.55 -15.85
C ALA A 108 22.80 13.26 -16.83
N ALA A 109 22.94 13.05 -18.16
CA ALA A 109 22.20 13.80 -19.17
C ALA A 109 20.97 13.08 -19.75
N VAL A 110 20.64 11.85 -19.35
CA VAL A 110 19.58 11.05 -20.00
C VAL A 110 18.34 10.79 -19.12
N ASP A 111 18.41 11.06 -17.81
CA ASP A 111 17.27 10.89 -16.90
C ASP A 111 16.80 12.26 -16.34
N PRO A 112 15.67 12.82 -16.82
CA PRO A 112 15.09 14.07 -16.32
C PRO A 112 14.73 14.04 -14.83
N TYR A 113 14.73 12.86 -14.22
CA TYR A 113 14.35 12.61 -12.83
C TYR A 113 15.51 12.13 -11.94
N ALA A 114 16.74 12.10 -12.47
CA ALA A 114 17.92 11.77 -11.67
C ALA A 114 18.06 12.75 -10.49
N GLY A 115 17.90 12.22 -9.26
CA GLY A 115 18.04 12.99 -8.02
C GLY A 115 16.74 13.53 -7.42
N ILE A 116 15.58 13.26 -8.04
CA ILE A 116 14.28 13.67 -7.50
C ILE A 116 13.73 12.59 -6.56
N PHE A 117 14.17 12.60 -5.31
CA PHE A 117 13.55 11.83 -4.23
C PHE A 117 12.63 12.76 -3.43
N PHE A 118 11.32 12.64 -3.65
CA PHE A 118 10.33 13.41 -2.90
C PHE A 118 10.07 12.80 -1.51
N SER A 119 9.74 13.64 -0.53
CA SER A 119 9.13 13.15 0.72
C SER A 119 7.72 12.62 0.44
N LYS A 120 7.34 11.54 1.14
CA LYS A 120 5.97 11.00 1.13
C LYS A 120 4.94 12.00 1.70
N ASP A 121 5.40 13.01 2.43
CA ASP A 121 4.56 14.00 3.12
C ASP A 121 4.21 15.22 2.23
N ARG A 122 4.62 15.22 0.96
CA ARG A 122 4.32 16.33 0.03
C ARG A 122 2.82 16.41 -0.25
N ARG A 123 2.28 17.62 -0.18
CA ARG A 123 0.90 17.94 -0.54
C ARG A 123 0.86 19.16 -1.45
N GLU A 124 0.10 19.06 -2.55
CA GLU A 124 -0.01 20.13 -3.55
C GLU A 124 -1.46 20.39 -3.93
N GLU A 125 -1.80 21.66 -4.14
CA GLU A 125 -3.11 22.08 -4.63
C GLU A 125 -2.98 22.58 -6.06
N VAL A 126 -3.70 21.96 -6.99
CA VAL A 126 -3.63 22.24 -8.43
C VAL A 126 -5.02 22.62 -8.92
N ILE A 127 -5.11 23.72 -9.67
CA ILE A 127 -6.36 24.15 -10.31
C ILE A 127 -6.42 23.50 -11.70
N GLU A 128 -7.36 22.58 -11.88
CA GLU A 128 -7.65 21.97 -13.18
C GLU A 128 -8.80 22.68 -13.86
N VAL A 129 -8.58 23.01 -15.14
CA VAL A 129 -9.55 23.71 -15.99
C VAL A 129 -10.32 22.67 -16.81
N GLU A 130 -11.62 22.56 -16.56
CA GLU A 130 -12.52 21.65 -17.26
C GLU A 130 -13.20 22.40 -18.42
N GLU A 131 -12.73 22.14 -19.64
CA GLU A 131 -13.25 22.67 -20.89
C GLU A 131 -14.32 21.76 -21.50
N GLU A 132 -15.31 22.34 -22.19
CA GLU A 132 -16.31 21.57 -22.93
C GLU A 132 -15.66 20.85 -24.14
N PRO A 133 -15.93 19.54 -24.35
CA PRO A 133 -15.31 18.79 -25.42
C PRO A 133 -15.81 19.24 -26.81
N GLU A 134 -14.89 19.64 -27.67
CA GLU A 134 -15.16 19.90 -29.08
C GLU A 134 -15.41 18.58 -29.82
N ILE A 135 -16.40 18.54 -30.71
CA ILE A 135 -16.73 17.36 -31.51
C ILE A 135 -16.52 17.72 -32.99
N VAL A 136 -15.74 16.91 -33.69
CA VAL A 136 -15.41 17.11 -35.12
C VAL A 136 -15.70 15.85 -35.92
N SER A 137 -16.20 16.02 -37.15
CA SER A 137 -16.33 14.95 -38.14
C SER A 137 -15.06 14.83 -38.96
N LEU A 138 -14.39 13.67 -38.92
CA LEU A 138 -13.12 13.47 -39.63
C LEU A 138 -13.33 13.28 -41.14
N PRO A 139 -12.38 13.72 -41.98
CA PRO A 139 -12.46 13.53 -43.43
C PRO A 139 -12.41 12.04 -43.79
N GLY A 140 -13.50 11.48 -44.33
CA GLY A 140 -13.58 10.09 -44.81
C GLY A 140 -14.23 9.07 -43.86
N SER A 141 -14.71 9.49 -42.68
CA SER A 141 -15.51 8.64 -41.78
C SER A 141 -16.80 9.35 -41.35
N ASN A 142 -17.93 8.65 -41.34
CA ASN A 142 -19.23 9.17 -40.87
C ASN A 142 -19.32 9.31 -39.33
N GLU A 143 -18.22 9.11 -38.60
CA GLU A 143 -18.17 9.16 -37.13
C GLU A 143 -17.74 10.53 -36.64
N SER A 144 -18.50 11.09 -35.69
CA SER A 144 -18.13 12.29 -34.95
C SER A 144 -17.25 11.90 -33.76
N VAL A 145 -16.08 12.53 -33.65
CA VAL A 145 -15.08 12.22 -32.63
C VAL A 145 -14.85 13.42 -31.74
N SER A 146 -14.73 13.20 -30.42
CA SER A 146 -14.38 14.25 -29.47
C SER A 146 -12.88 14.54 -29.55
N LEU A 147 -12.52 15.82 -29.59
CA LEU A 147 -11.14 16.26 -29.52
C LEU A 147 -10.71 16.40 -28.06
N MET A 148 -9.50 15.92 -27.76
CA MET A 148 -8.88 16.15 -26.47
C MET A 148 -8.55 17.64 -26.32
N THR A 149 -9.00 18.24 -25.23
CA THR A 149 -8.72 19.64 -24.91
C THR A 149 -7.34 19.82 -24.30
N GLN A 150 -6.83 21.06 -24.27
CA GLN A 150 -5.56 21.35 -23.62
C GLN A 150 -5.63 20.98 -22.14
N GLY A 151 -6.69 21.38 -21.42
CA GLY A 151 -6.89 20.97 -20.03
C GLY A 151 -6.85 19.44 -19.81
N GLN A 152 -7.45 18.66 -20.72
CA GLN A 152 -7.40 17.19 -20.64
C GLN A 152 -6.00 16.63 -20.89
N TRP A 153 -5.22 17.24 -21.79
CA TRP A 153 -3.84 16.87 -22.05
C TRP A 153 -2.92 17.19 -20.86
N MET A 154 -3.10 18.35 -20.23
CA MET A 154 -2.24 18.83 -19.15
C MET A 154 -2.58 18.26 -17.76
N LYS A 155 -3.75 17.61 -17.61
CA LYS A 155 -4.29 17.13 -16.32
C LYS A 155 -3.32 16.24 -15.53
N GLY A 156 -3.31 16.40 -14.20
CA GLY A 156 -2.36 15.78 -13.27
C GLY A 156 -1.39 16.78 -12.62
N CYS A 157 -0.75 16.35 -11.53
CA CYS A 157 0.15 17.19 -10.73
C CYS A 157 1.40 17.62 -11.54
N PRO A 158 1.67 18.92 -11.71
CA PRO A 158 2.85 19.40 -12.42
C PRO A 158 4.14 19.09 -11.65
N GLU A 159 5.19 18.65 -12.35
CA GLU A 159 6.53 18.50 -11.76
C GLU A 159 7.61 19.00 -12.71
N GLY A 160 8.59 19.72 -12.17
CA GLY A 160 9.71 20.27 -12.93
C GLY A 160 9.26 21.03 -14.19
N SER A 161 9.91 20.75 -15.32
CA SER A 161 9.62 21.34 -16.62
C SER A 161 8.59 20.56 -17.45
N GLU A 162 7.95 19.51 -16.92
CA GLU A 162 7.02 18.64 -17.66
C GLU A 162 5.85 19.42 -18.32
N GLN A 163 5.34 20.45 -17.63
CA GLN A 163 4.26 21.29 -18.17
C GLN A 163 4.70 22.02 -19.45
N SER A 164 5.94 22.48 -19.52
CA SER A 164 6.45 23.17 -20.71
C SER A 164 6.54 22.22 -21.91
N PHE A 165 7.00 20.98 -21.71
CA PHE A 165 7.08 19.96 -22.77
C PHE A 165 5.70 19.50 -23.26
N LEU A 166 4.75 19.29 -22.35
CA LEU A 166 3.38 18.94 -22.69
C LEU A 166 2.73 20.05 -23.53
N PHE A 167 2.89 21.30 -23.11
CA PHE A 167 2.32 22.46 -23.81
C PHE A 167 2.96 22.65 -25.19
N SER A 168 4.29 22.56 -25.27
CA SER A 168 5.04 22.70 -26.52
C SER A 168 4.59 21.67 -27.56
N LEU A 169 4.55 20.39 -27.19
CA LEU A 169 4.14 19.32 -28.11
C LEU A 169 2.68 19.46 -28.54
N TYR A 170 1.78 19.81 -27.61
CA TYR A 170 0.37 20.02 -27.93
C TYR A 170 0.16 21.16 -28.93
N ARG A 171 0.84 22.29 -28.73
CA ARG A 171 0.77 23.45 -29.63
C ARG A 171 1.36 23.14 -31.01
N GLU A 172 2.53 22.50 -31.04
CA GLU A 172 3.24 22.15 -32.28
C GLU A 172 2.39 21.27 -33.20
N LEU A 173 1.61 20.36 -32.62
CA LEU A 173 0.77 19.42 -33.35
C LEU A 173 -0.67 19.89 -33.58
N SER A 174 -1.12 20.94 -32.89
CA SER A 174 -2.49 21.46 -33.01
C SER A 174 -2.63 22.63 -33.99
N GLU A 175 -1.64 23.52 -34.06
CA GLU A 175 -1.78 24.83 -34.73
C GLU A 175 -0.58 25.20 -35.65
N GLY A 176 0.41 24.32 -35.80
CA GLY A 176 1.59 24.56 -36.63
C GLY A 176 1.42 24.18 -38.10
N GLU A 177 2.31 24.67 -38.97
CA GLU A 177 2.49 24.09 -40.30
C GLU A 177 3.71 23.15 -40.32
N CYS A 178 3.60 22.04 -41.04
CA CYS A 178 4.68 21.07 -41.23
C CYS A 178 5.35 21.33 -42.60
N PRO A 179 6.53 21.99 -42.63
CA PRO A 179 7.25 22.24 -43.87
C PRO A 179 7.85 20.93 -44.41
N CYS A 180 7.96 20.83 -45.73
CA CYS A 180 8.60 19.67 -46.35
C CYS A 180 10.11 19.63 -46.02
N PRO A 181 10.66 18.50 -45.53
CA PRO A 181 12.08 18.39 -45.15
C PRO A 181 13.05 18.55 -46.32
N HIS A 182 12.56 18.44 -47.55
CA HIS A 182 13.37 18.53 -48.77
C HIS A 182 13.45 19.95 -49.35
N GLY A 183 12.98 20.98 -48.64
CA GLY A 183 13.14 22.37 -49.04
C GLY A 183 12.36 22.78 -50.30
N CYS A 184 11.33 22.03 -50.72
CA CYS A 184 10.55 22.32 -51.93
C CYS A 184 9.49 23.44 -51.75
N GLY A 185 9.46 24.09 -50.57
CA GLY A 185 8.54 25.17 -50.23
C GLY A 185 7.07 24.76 -50.10
N ALA A 186 6.77 23.46 -50.03
CA ALA A 186 5.43 22.98 -49.66
C ALA A 186 5.33 22.86 -48.13
N SER A 187 4.22 23.33 -47.58
CA SER A 187 3.90 23.26 -46.15
C SER A 187 2.50 22.69 -45.98
N VAL A 188 2.29 21.81 -45.00
CA VAL A 188 0.99 21.20 -44.72
C VAL A 188 0.51 21.70 -43.35
N PRO A 189 -0.64 22.39 -43.26
CA PRO A 189 -1.15 22.85 -41.97
C PRO A 189 -1.58 21.65 -41.11
N ARG A 190 -1.16 21.64 -39.84
CA ARG A 190 -1.60 20.67 -38.84
C ARG A 190 -2.91 21.15 -38.23
N LYS A 191 -3.76 20.19 -37.88
CA LYS A 191 -5.00 20.45 -37.15
C LYS A 191 -5.02 19.60 -35.89
N LYS A 192 -5.63 20.13 -34.83
CA LYS A 192 -5.93 19.39 -33.61
C LYS A 192 -6.60 18.02 -33.86
N SER A 193 -7.44 17.92 -34.90
CA SER A 193 -8.12 16.67 -35.29
C SER A 193 -7.17 15.57 -35.79
N ASP A 194 -5.95 15.90 -36.20
CA ASP A 194 -5.02 14.94 -36.78
C ASP A 194 -4.40 14.04 -35.69
N PHE A 195 -4.00 14.62 -34.56
CA PHE A 195 -3.28 13.90 -33.50
C PHE A 195 -4.09 13.69 -32.22
N PHE A 196 -5.06 14.57 -31.92
CA PHE A 196 -5.75 14.62 -30.61
C PHE A 196 -7.22 14.19 -30.68
N ALA A 197 -7.60 13.41 -31.69
CA ALA A 197 -8.93 12.82 -31.82
C ALA A 197 -9.10 11.57 -30.92
N LEU A 198 -10.10 11.58 -30.04
CA LEU A 198 -10.38 10.48 -29.11
C LEU A 198 -11.37 9.47 -29.69
N PHE A 199 -10.85 8.51 -30.46
CA PHE A 199 -11.67 7.44 -31.04
C PHE A 199 -12.29 6.52 -29.98
N PRO A 200 -13.39 5.80 -30.28
CA PRO A 200 -14.00 4.84 -29.36
C PRO A 200 -13.06 3.71 -28.93
N THR A 201 -12.13 3.30 -29.79
CA THR A 201 -11.15 2.25 -29.50
C THR A 201 -9.74 2.68 -29.89
N PHE A 202 -8.74 2.27 -29.11
CA PHE A 202 -7.34 2.63 -29.38
C PHE A 202 -6.82 2.11 -30.75
N PRO A 203 -7.20 0.91 -31.23
CA PRO A 203 -6.79 0.46 -32.57
C PRO A 203 -7.34 1.32 -33.71
N GLN A 204 -8.52 1.94 -33.56
CA GLN A 204 -9.03 2.89 -34.55
C GLN A 204 -8.17 4.15 -34.60
N TYR A 205 -7.73 4.65 -33.43
CA TYR A 205 -6.80 5.77 -33.34
C TYR A 205 -5.44 5.43 -33.99
N VAL A 206 -4.88 4.24 -33.70
CA VAL A 206 -3.63 3.78 -34.33
C VAL A 206 -3.77 3.71 -35.86
N LYS A 207 -4.87 3.14 -36.38
CA LYS A 207 -5.13 3.09 -37.84
C LYS A 207 -5.26 4.48 -38.45
N HIS A 208 -5.87 5.42 -37.73
CA HIS A 208 -5.93 6.81 -38.17
C HIS A 208 -4.51 7.39 -38.31
N LEU A 209 -3.66 7.24 -37.29
CA LEU A 209 -2.27 7.68 -37.35
C LEU A 209 -1.49 7.02 -38.49
N GLN A 210 -1.64 5.72 -38.72
CA GLN A 210 -1.00 5.00 -39.85
C GLN A 210 -1.39 5.60 -41.20
N SER A 211 -2.61 6.14 -41.32
CA SER A 211 -3.07 6.78 -42.57
C SER A 211 -2.58 8.21 -42.76
N ILE A 212 -2.23 8.92 -41.67
CA ILE A 212 -1.89 10.35 -41.72
C ILE A 212 -0.42 10.65 -41.46
N VAL A 213 0.35 9.76 -40.81
CA VAL A 213 1.74 10.00 -40.42
C VAL A 213 2.68 9.94 -41.63
N PRO A 214 2.69 8.88 -42.45
CA PRO A 214 3.42 8.89 -43.71
C PRO A 214 2.72 9.82 -44.70
N ARG A 215 3.16 11.08 -44.77
CA ARG A 215 2.64 12.06 -45.74
C ARG A 215 3.53 12.17 -46.95
N THR A 216 2.92 12.10 -48.12
CA THR A 216 3.58 12.38 -49.39
C THR A 216 3.49 13.87 -49.69
N CYS A 217 4.63 14.52 -49.89
CA CYS A 217 4.67 15.91 -50.29
C CYS A 217 4.05 16.09 -51.69
N THR A 218 3.10 17.01 -51.84
CA THR A 218 2.41 17.30 -53.11
C THR A 218 3.34 17.83 -54.21
N ARG A 219 4.48 18.44 -53.84
CA ARG A 219 5.46 18.99 -54.79
C ARG A 219 6.56 17.99 -55.16
N CYS A 220 7.25 17.42 -54.18
CA CYS A 220 8.42 16.57 -54.44
C CYS A 220 8.14 15.06 -54.37
N GLN A 221 6.89 14.66 -54.05
CA GLN A 221 6.44 13.26 -53.99
C GLN A 221 7.23 12.36 -53.02
N LYS A 222 8.02 12.96 -52.13
CA LYS A 222 8.76 12.23 -51.08
C LYS A 222 7.92 12.11 -49.82
N GLN A 223 8.06 10.98 -49.13
CA GLN A 223 7.39 10.73 -47.86
C GLN A 223 8.17 11.33 -46.70
N PHE A 224 7.44 11.92 -45.76
CA PHE A 224 7.97 12.47 -44.52
C PHE A 224 7.01 12.18 -43.37
N CYS A 225 7.53 12.21 -42.14
CA CYS A 225 6.75 12.00 -40.94
C CYS A 225 5.99 13.28 -40.61
N PHE A 226 4.66 13.20 -40.57
CA PHE A 226 3.84 14.38 -40.29
C PHE A 226 4.03 14.95 -38.87
N ALA A 227 4.51 14.12 -37.93
CA ALA A 227 4.74 14.48 -36.53
C ALA A 227 6.06 15.24 -36.28
N CYS A 228 7.21 14.78 -36.78
CA CYS A 228 8.49 15.48 -36.62
C CYS A 228 8.91 16.31 -37.85
N GLY A 229 8.28 16.10 -39.00
CA GLY A 229 8.65 16.77 -40.25
C GLY A 229 9.86 16.17 -40.97
N GLU A 230 10.48 15.11 -40.44
CA GLU A 230 11.67 14.49 -41.02
C GLU A 230 11.34 13.47 -42.13
N SER A 231 12.32 13.17 -42.98
CA SER A 231 12.15 12.19 -44.07
C SER A 231 12.03 10.76 -43.54
N ILE A 232 11.01 10.03 -43.98
CA ILE A 232 10.89 8.59 -43.69
C ILE A 232 11.81 7.85 -44.65
N THR A 233 12.87 7.25 -44.13
CA THR A 233 13.70 6.34 -44.92
C THR A 233 13.03 4.98 -44.88
N ALA A 234 12.78 4.36 -46.04
CA ALA A 234 12.18 3.02 -46.11
C ALA A 234 13.18 1.99 -45.55
N SER A 235 13.20 1.79 -44.23
CA SER A 235 13.89 0.66 -43.63
C SER A 235 13.12 -0.61 -43.98
N HIS A 236 13.59 -1.31 -45.02
CA HIS A 236 13.11 -2.65 -45.40
C HIS A 236 13.53 -3.72 -44.36
N GLN A 237 13.14 -3.55 -43.09
CA GLN A 237 13.12 -4.66 -42.15
C GLN A 237 11.66 -5.05 -41.95
N LYS A 238 11.25 -6.10 -42.67
CA LYS A 238 10.01 -6.81 -42.36
C LYS A 238 10.13 -7.33 -40.93
N VAL A 239 9.33 -6.77 -40.03
CA VAL A 239 9.10 -7.35 -38.70
C VAL A 239 8.49 -8.75 -38.91
N PRO A 240 8.95 -9.80 -38.20
CA PRO A 240 8.29 -11.10 -38.21
C PRO A 240 6.83 -10.97 -37.79
N ALA A 241 5.98 -11.87 -38.28
CA ALA A 241 4.52 -11.76 -38.32
C ALA A 241 3.75 -11.73 -36.96
N SER A 242 4.37 -11.39 -35.83
CA SER A 242 3.72 -11.42 -34.51
C SER A 242 3.03 -10.11 -34.10
N LEU A 243 3.37 -8.96 -34.70
CA LEU A 243 2.74 -7.66 -34.42
C LEU A 243 2.50 -6.88 -35.73
N ASP A 244 1.24 -6.76 -36.12
CA ASP A 244 0.75 -6.06 -37.33
C ASP A 244 0.85 -4.52 -37.19
N VAL A 245 1.91 -4.00 -36.55
CA VAL A 245 2.12 -2.58 -36.27
C VAL A 245 3.15 -2.03 -37.26
N ASP A 246 2.72 -1.08 -38.09
CA ASP A 246 3.57 -0.41 -39.07
C ASP A 246 4.76 0.31 -38.38
N ALA A 247 5.99 -0.04 -38.78
CA ALA A 247 7.23 0.55 -38.29
C ALA A 247 7.28 2.09 -38.45
N SER A 248 6.45 2.65 -39.34
CA SER A 248 6.27 4.09 -39.50
C SER A 248 5.85 4.82 -38.22
N LEU A 249 5.17 4.14 -37.29
CA LEU A 249 4.73 4.73 -36.02
C LEU A 249 5.84 4.83 -34.95
N PHE A 250 6.97 4.16 -35.13
CA PHE A 250 8.13 4.22 -34.23
C PHE A 250 9.24 5.16 -34.75
N HIS A 251 8.91 6.00 -35.74
CA HIS A 251 9.88 6.85 -36.42
C HIS A 251 10.49 7.92 -35.51
N CYS A 252 9.70 8.57 -34.64
CA CYS A 252 10.17 9.67 -33.81
C CYS A 252 9.54 9.70 -32.42
N SER A 253 10.22 10.40 -31.50
CA SER A 253 9.83 10.53 -30.10
C SER A 253 8.54 11.34 -29.89
N ASN A 254 8.30 12.37 -30.71
CA ASN A 254 7.05 13.15 -30.71
C ASN A 254 5.83 12.26 -30.93
N LEU A 255 5.90 11.34 -31.90
CA LEU A 255 4.81 10.44 -32.23
C LEU A 255 4.54 9.45 -31.09
N GLN A 256 5.59 8.89 -30.49
CA GLN A 256 5.46 8.03 -29.32
C GLN A 256 4.82 8.76 -28.13
N GLY A 257 5.24 10.01 -27.87
CA GLY A 257 4.67 10.85 -26.81
C GLY A 257 3.18 11.11 -26.99
N VAL A 258 2.73 11.39 -28.22
CA VAL A 258 1.31 11.59 -28.55
C VAL A 258 0.51 10.31 -28.43
N ILE A 259 1.02 9.20 -28.96
CA ILE A 259 0.35 7.89 -28.90
C ILE A 259 0.13 7.48 -27.45
N LEU A 260 1.16 7.61 -26.61
CA LEU A 260 1.06 7.29 -25.19
C LEU A 260 0.15 8.27 -24.45
N GLY A 261 0.22 9.57 -24.72
CA GLY A 261 -0.64 10.56 -24.06
C GLY A 261 -2.12 10.37 -24.35
N VAL A 262 -2.49 10.13 -25.62
CA VAL A 262 -3.87 9.82 -26.02
C VAL A 262 -4.29 8.45 -25.47
N GLY A 263 -3.46 7.42 -25.63
CA GLY A 263 -3.73 6.07 -25.15
C GLY A 263 -3.97 6.02 -23.64
N LEU A 264 -3.10 6.65 -22.84
CA LEU A 264 -3.23 6.70 -21.39
C LEU A 264 -4.43 7.54 -20.93
N THR A 265 -4.83 8.55 -21.71
CA THR A 265 -6.08 9.29 -21.46
C THR A 265 -7.31 8.42 -21.70
N MET A 266 -7.30 7.59 -22.76
CA MET A 266 -8.36 6.61 -22.99
C MET A 266 -8.41 5.57 -21.87
N LEU A 267 -7.26 5.08 -21.42
CA LEU A 267 -7.13 4.14 -20.31
C LEU A 267 -7.74 4.70 -19.02
N GLU A 268 -7.37 5.92 -18.64
CA GLU A 268 -7.90 6.57 -17.45
C GLU A 268 -9.43 6.76 -17.53
N LYS A 269 -9.96 7.19 -18.69
CA LYS A 269 -11.42 7.34 -18.89
C LYS A 269 -12.17 6.01 -18.74
N VAL A 270 -11.63 4.93 -19.30
CA VAL A 270 -12.22 3.58 -19.16
C VAL A 270 -12.16 3.10 -17.71
N TYR A 271 -11.06 3.36 -17.01
CA TYR A 271 -10.88 3.00 -15.60
C TYR A 271 -11.86 3.75 -14.69
N LEU A 272 -11.94 5.08 -14.81
CA LEU A 272 -12.84 5.92 -13.99
C LEU A 272 -14.31 5.57 -14.22
N LYS A 273 -14.72 5.37 -15.49
CA LYS A 273 -16.08 4.92 -15.81
C LYS A 273 -16.38 3.56 -15.15
N THR A 274 -15.41 2.65 -15.17
CA THR A 274 -15.53 1.34 -14.50
C THR A 274 -15.71 1.50 -12.99
N ALA A 275 -14.98 2.41 -12.36
CA ALA A 275 -15.07 2.70 -10.93
C ALA A 275 -16.42 3.35 -10.53
N GLU A 276 -16.88 4.37 -11.27
CA GLU A 276 -18.15 5.05 -11.02
C GLU A 276 -19.38 4.13 -11.19
N GLU A 277 -19.37 3.29 -12.23
CA GLU A 277 -20.42 2.28 -12.45
C GLU A 277 -20.43 1.23 -11.34
N SER A 278 -19.26 0.88 -10.79
CA SER A 278 -19.16 -0.07 -9.67
C SER A 278 -19.70 0.54 -8.37
N LEU A 279 -19.45 1.84 -8.12
CA LEU A 279 -19.98 2.57 -6.97
C LEU A 279 -21.50 2.77 -7.05
N THR A 280 -22.04 3.02 -8.24
CA THR A 280 -23.49 3.14 -8.46
C THR A 280 -24.20 1.80 -8.30
N LEU A 281 -23.63 0.70 -8.78
CA LEU A 281 -24.15 -0.65 -8.52
C LEU A 281 -24.15 -1.01 -7.03
N ARG A 282 -23.08 -0.67 -6.28
CA ARG A 282 -23.04 -0.83 -4.82
C ARG A 282 -24.13 0.00 -4.12
N LYS A 283 -24.35 1.26 -4.54
CA LYS A 283 -25.42 2.12 -4.00
C LYS A 283 -26.83 1.63 -4.35
N LEU A 284 -27.04 1.03 -5.52
CA LEU A 284 -28.32 0.42 -5.91
C LEU A 284 -28.61 -0.87 -5.12
N GLY A 285 -27.58 -1.70 -4.88
CA GLY A 285 -27.67 -2.85 -3.98
C GLY A 285 -27.97 -2.46 -2.52
N ASP A 286 -27.47 -1.30 -2.08
CA ASP A 286 -27.76 -0.78 -0.73
C ASP A 286 -29.12 -0.05 -0.63
N ARG A 287 -29.73 0.34 -1.77
CA ARG A 287 -31.11 0.87 -1.79
C ARG A 287 -32.16 -0.24 -1.81
N THR A 288 -31.84 -1.42 -2.33
CA THR A 288 -32.73 -2.59 -2.26
C THR A 288 -32.69 -3.27 -0.89
N SER A 289 -31.60 -3.16 -0.13
CA SER A 289 -31.51 -3.57 1.28
C SER A 289 -32.23 -2.60 2.25
N ARG A 290 -32.19 -1.28 1.98
CA ARG A 290 -32.80 -0.24 2.83
C ARG A 290 -34.33 -0.10 2.75
N LYS A 291 -35.04 -0.93 1.97
CA LYS A 291 -36.51 -0.99 2.02
C LYS A 291 -37.08 -1.85 3.16
N ARG A 292 -36.25 -2.37 4.08
CA ARG A 292 -36.72 -2.95 5.34
C ARG A 292 -35.99 -2.37 6.56
N ARG A 293 -36.78 -1.64 7.36
CA ARG A 293 -36.53 -1.10 8.73
C ARG A 293 -35.58 0.10 8.85
N LYS A 294 -36.18 1.29 8.92
CA LYS A 294 -35.65 2.45 9.62
C LYS A 294 -36.20 2.40 11.06
N MET A 295 -35.32 2.37 12.06
CA MET A 295 -35.65 2.66 13.46
C MET A 295 -34.53 3.57 13.96
N GLU A 296 -34.87 4.82 14.24
CA GLU A 296 -33.97 5.91 14.58
C GLU A 296 -33.55 5.83 16.06
N PHE A 297 -32.30 6.18 16.35
CA PHE A 297 -31.81 6.53 17.70
C PHE A 297 -31.42 8.02 17.72
N PRO A 298 -31.54 8.69 18.88
CA PRO A 298 -31.61 10.16 18.96
C PRO A 298 -30.22 10.80 18.96
N HIS A 299 -30.05 11.86 18.16
CA HIS A 299 -28.93 12.79 18.29
C HIS A 299 -29.40 14.11 18.89
N VAL A 300 -28.46 14.65 19.67
CA VAL A 300 -28.46 15.82 20.53
C VAL A 300 -28.75 17.12 19.76
N MET A 301 -29.53 17.99 20.39
CA MET A 301 -29.97 19.31 19.91
C MET A 301 -28.86 20.37 19.94
N ALA A 302 -28.81 21.23 18.90
CA ALA A 302 -28.51 22.66 19.00
C ALA A 302 -29.06 23.38 17.72
N PRO A 303 -29.43 24.67 17.81
CA PRO A 303 -30.67 25.20 17.20
C PRO A 303 -30.44 25.99 15.90
N LEU A 304 -31.52 26.29 15.16
CA LEU A 304 -31.92 27.64 14.72
C LEU A 304 -33.11 27.63 13.72
N MET A 305 -34.17 28.37 14.11
CA MET A 305 -35.09 29.22 13.33
C MET A 305 -36.14 28.59 12.37
N ASN A 306 -37.42 28.72 12.77
CA ASN A 306 -38.58 29.35 12.09
C ASN A 306 -38.75 29.18 10.55
N ASP A 307 -39.94 29.00 9.97
CA ASP A 307 -41.31 29.40 10.31
C ASP A 307 -42.31 28.61 9.42
N ASP A 308 -43.61 28.75 9.74
CA ASP A 308 -44.82 28.46 8.94
C ASP A 308 -45.32 27.01 8.85
N GLU A 309 -46.61 26.66 8.97
CA GLU A 309 -47.85 27.15 9.61
C GLU A 309 -48.91 26.03 9.31
N ASP A 310 -50.03 26.00 10.06
CA ASP A 310 -51.30 25.26 9.84
C ASP A 310 -51.40 23.79 10.35
N GLU A 311 -52.05 23.53 11.51
CA GLU A 311 -53.51 23.27 11.74
C GLU A 311 -53.96 21.90 11.16
N ASP A 312 -54.45 20.87 11.88
CA ASP A 312 -55.53 20.80 12.89
C ASP A 312 -55.57 19.47 13.69
N GLU A 313 -56.35 19.52 14.79
CA GLU A 313 -56.51 18.61 15.93
C GLU A 313 -57.28 17.27 15.76
N ASP A 314 -56.91 16.33 16.64
CA ASP A 314 -57.69 15.36 17.44
C ASP A 314 -58.67 14.33 16.83
N ILE A 315 -58.54 13.07 17.29
CA ILE A 315 -59.55 12.41 18.14
C ILE A 315 -59.07 11.02 18.63
N TYR A 316 -59.27 10.81 19.93
CA TYR A 316 -58.90 9.68 20.76
C TYR A 316 -59.98 8.58 20.77
N TYR A 317 -59.62 7.29 20.72
CA TYR A 317 -60.38 6.21 21.39
C TYR A 317 -59.49 4.99 21.69
N SER A 318 -59.50 4.56 22.96
CA SER A 318 -58.80 3.37 23.47
C SER A 318 -59.78 2.21 23.67
N ALA A 319 -59.36 0.97 23.39
CA ALA A 319 -59.89 -0.25 24.01
C ALA A 319 -58.84 -1.40 24.01
N PRO A 320 -58.87 -2.33 24.99
CA PRO A 320 -57.70 -3.09 25.43
C PRO A 320 -57.76 -4.58 25.04
N VAL A 321 -56.61 -5.22 24.75
CA VAL A 321 -56.49 -6.69 24.77
C VAL A 321 -55.10 -7.12 25.30
N GLN A 322 -55.13 -7.87 26.38
CA GLN A 322 -53.99 -8.57 26.97
C GLN A 322 -53.52 -9.71 26.04
N GLY A 323 -52.22 -9.75 25.75
CA GLY A 323 -51.56 -10.85 25.07
C GLY A 323 -50.06 -10.85 25.39
N LYS A 324 -49.58 -11.95 25.98
CA LYS A 324 -48.21 -12.16 26.47
C LYS A 324 -47.17 -11.88 25.37
N LYS A 325 -46.17 -11.03 25.66
CA LYS A 325 -44.98 -10.83 24.82
C LYS A 325 -43.86 -11.78 25.25
N PRO A 326 -43.32 -12.66 24.38
CA PRO A 326 -41.98 -13.20 24.55
C PRO A 326 -40.92 -12.26 23.94
N LYS A 327 -39.73 -12.37 24.51
CA LYS A 327 -38.48 -11.63 24.26
C LYS A 327 -38.22 -11.32 22.77
N LEU A 328 -37.99 -10.05 22.44
CA LEU A 328 -37.30 -9.64 21.21
C LEU A 328 -35.80 -9.55 21.51
N GLY A 329 -35.07 -10.59 21.14
CA GLY A 329 -33.64 -10.49 20.86
C GLY A 329 -33.44 -10.00 19.43
N THR A 330 -32.42 -9.18 19.21
CA THR A 330 -31.93 -8.82 17.88
C THR A 330 -31.23 -10.03 17.26
N GLY A 331 -32.02 -10.92 16.66
CA GLY A 331 -31.53 -12.08 15.90
C GLY A 331 -31.74 -11.86 14.41
N TYR A 332 -30.65 -11.78 13.65
CA TYR A 332 -30.66 -11.98 12.21
C TYR A 332 -30.82 -13.50 11.99
N ALA A 333 -31.99 -13.94 11.51
CA ALA A 333 -32.25 -15.34 11.22
C ALA A 333 -31.50 -15.74 9.94
N GLY A 334 -30.36 -16.41 10.11
CA GLY A 334 -29.63 -17.07 9.03
C GLY A 334 -30.27 -18.41 8.71
N ASP A 335 -31.25 -18.41 7.81
CA ASP A 335 -31.67 -19.62 7.09
C ASP A 335 -32.31 -19.30 5.74
N ILE A 336 -31.67 -18.38 5.00
CA ILE A 336 -31.99 -18.10 3.61
C ILE A 336 -30.71 -18.40 2.84
N ARG A 337 -30.72 -19.42 1.96
CA ARG A 337 -29.71 -19.54 0.90
C ARG A 337 -29.71 -18.20 0.17
N GLU A 338 -28.67 -17.40 0.39
CA GLU A 338 -28.53 -16.09 -0.25
C GLU A 338 -28.62 -16.30 -1.77
N ASP A 339 -29.46 -15.50 -2.44
CA ASP A 339 -29.57 -15.51 -3.89
C ASP A 339 -28.24 -14.99 -4.48
N MET A 340 -27.34 -15.92 -4.79
CA MET A 340 -26.00 -15.63 -5.34
C MET A 340 -26.05 -15.18 -6.80
N SER A 341 -27.22 -15.16 -7.45
CA SER A 341 -27.35 -14.78 -8.86
C SER A 341 -26.89 -13.33 -9.10
N GLY A 342 -27.20 -12.43 -8.17
CA GLY A 342 -26.77 -11.02 -8.24
C GLY A 342 -25.26 -10.85 -8.09
N GLN A 343 -24.62 -11.63 -7.21
CA GLN A 343 -23.16 -11.59 -7.01
C GLN A 343 -22.42 -12.16 -8.23
N LEU A 344 -22.89 -13.29 -8.78
CA LEU A 344 -22.33 -13.89 -10.00
C LEU A 344 -22.46 -12.95 -11.20
N ALA A 345 -23.62 -12.30 -11.36
CA ALA A 345 -23.82 -11.31 -12.42
C ALA A 345 -22.90 -10.09 -12.26
N ALA A 346 -22.72 -9.59 -11.03
CA ALA A 346 -21.80 -8.49 -10.73
C ALA A 346 -20.33 -8.87 -11.03
N MET A 347 -19.91 -10.08 -10.61
CA MET A 347 -18.57 -10.61 -10.91
C MET A 347 -18.34 -10.76 -12.42
N GLN A 348 -19.34 -11.22 -13.17
CA GLN A 348 -19.22 -11.36 -14.62
C GLN A 348 -19.11 -10.00 -15.32
N ILE A 349 -19.88 -9.01 -14.86
CA ILE A 349 -19.77 -7.62 -15.36
C ILE A 349 -18.37 -7.07 -15.07
N GLN A 350 -17.83 -7.32 -13.87
CA GLN A 350 -16.48 -6.92 -13.50
C GLN A 350 -15.42 -7.58 -14.38
N ARG A 351 -15.51 -8.89 -14.63
CA ARG A 351 -14.61 -9.61 -15.55
C ARG A 351 -14.60 -9.02 -16.96
N ILE A 352 -15.78 -8.72 -17.52
CA ILE A 352 -15.87 -8.09 -18.85
C ILE A 352 -15.19 -6.72 -18.87
N LYS A 353 -15.26 -5.96 -17.77
CA LYS A 353 -14.59 -4.66 -17.66
C LYS A 353 -13.07 -4.81 -17.53
N ASP A 354 -12.61 -5.74 -16.70
CA ASP A 354 -11.19 -6.04 -16.53
C ASP A 354 -10.57 -6.55 -17.84
N GLU A 355 -11.27 -7.38 -18.62
CA GLU A 355 -10.83 -7.81 -19.95
C GLU A 355 -10.68 -6.63 -20.93
N LYS A 356 -11.60 -5.67 -20.90
CA LYS A 356 -11.51 -4.46 -21.74
C LYS A 356 -10.31 -3.61 -21.35
N LEU A 357 -10.07 -3.46 -20.04
CA LEU A 357 -8.95 -2.69 -19.52
C LEU A 357 -7.61 -3.36 -19.82
N ALA A 358 -7.52 -4.67 -19.63
CA ALA A 358 -6.35 -5.48 -19.97
C ALA A 358 -6.02 -5.38 -21.45
N LYS A 359 -7.01 -5.56 -22.34
CA LYS A 359 -6.82 -5.39 -23.80
C LYS A 359 -6.28 -4.00 -24.16
N LEU A 360 -6.79 -2.94 -23.52
CA LEU A 360 -6.32 -1.59 -23.75
C LEU A 360 -4.89 -1.39 -23.24
N LEU A 361 -4.55 -1.92 -22.06
CA LEU A 361 -3.18 -1.93 -21.53
C LEU A 361 -2.22 -2.64 -22.47
N THR A 362 -2.57 -3.83 -22.96
CA THR A 362 -1.74 -4.59 -23.92
C THR A 362 -1.49 -3.77 -25.19
N GLN A 363 -2.53 -3.15 -25.74
CA GLN A 363 -2.42 -2.35 -26.96
C GLN A 363 -1.59 -1.08 -26.77
N ILE A 364 -1.64 -0.42 -25.61
CA ILE A 364 -0.82 0.75 -25.34
C ILE A 364 0.63 0.33 -25.06
N ARG A 365 0.84 -0.81 -24.39
CA ARG A 365 2.18 -1.34 -24.06
C ARG A 365 3.05 -1.52 -25.29
N THR A 366 2.47 -1.87 -26.44
CA THR A 366 3.23 -2.02 -27.69
C THR A 366 3.97 -0.73 -28.10
N PHE A 367 3.55 0.44 -27.63
CA PHE A 367 4.19 1.72 -27.92
C PHE A 367 5.07 2.26 -26.77
N LEU A 368 5.13 1.56 -25.63
CA LEU A 368 5.96 1.94 -24.49
C LEU A 368 7.45 1.80 -24.85
N PRO A 369 8.34 2.76 -24.51
CA PRO A 369 9.76 2.67 -24.81
C PRO A 369 10.36 1.34 -24.37
N SER A 370 10.93 0.59 -25.32
CA SER A 370 11.58 -0.68 -25.04
C SER A 370 12.71 -0.93 -26.03
N VAL A 371 13.93 -1.09 -25.51
CA VAL A 371 15.11 -1.43 -26.30
C VAL A 371 15.18 -2.92 -26.65
N ASN A 372 14.43 -3.75 -25.93
CA ASN A 372 14.45 -5.22 -26.03
C ASN A 372 13.32 -5.77 -26.92
N ARG A 373 12.84 -5.00 -27.90
CA ARG A 373 11.77 -5.46 -28.82
C ARG A 373 12.25 -6.58 -29.73
N GLU A 374 11.31 -7.46 -30.11
CA GLU A 374 11.53 -8.45 -31.16
C GLU A 374 11.83 -7.73 -32.50
N GLY A 375 13.08 -7.83 -32.98
CA GLY A 375 13.56 -7.09 -34.15
C GLY A 375 14.48 -5.90 -33.85
N GLY A 376 14.76 -5.63 -32.58
CA GLY A 376 15.64 -4.54 -32.12
C GLY A 376 14.88 -3.25 -31.78
N GLY A 377 15.47 -2.40 -30.93
CA GLY A 377 14.89 -1.10 -30.56
C GLY A 377 14.82 -0.11 -31.73
N HIS A 378 13.78 0.71 -31.75
CA HIS A 378 13.60 1.79 -32.74
C HIS A 378 14.15 3.12 -32.23
N ALA A 379 14.27 4.13 -33.12
CA ALA A 379 14.77 5.45 -32.75
C ALA A 379 13.98 6.10 -31.60
N SER A 380 12.65 5.92 -31.57
CA SER A 380 11.81 6.41 -30.48
C SER A 380 12.06 5.71 -29.14
N ASP A 381 12.60 4.48 -29.14
CA ASP A 381 12.89 3.75 -27.91
C ASP A 381 14.16 4.28 -27.23
N TYR A 382 15.18 4.70 -27.99
CA TYR A 382 16.41 5.25 -27.39
C TYR A 382 16.26 6.72 -26.96
N LEU A 383 15.39 7.48 -27.62
CA LEU A 383 15.16 8.90 -27.37
C LEU A 383 13.72 9.15 -26.90
N VAL A 384 13.45 8.79 -25.65
CA VAL A 384 12.10 8.95 -25.07
C VAL A 384 11.74 10.43 -24.93
N HIS A 385 10.60 10.83 -25.48
CA HIS A 385 10.12 12.20 -25.34
C HIS A 385 9.69 12.49 -23.88
N PRO A 386 10.05 13.63 -23.27
CA PRO A 386 9.66 13.96 -21.89
C PRO A 386 8.15 13.89 -21.61
N THR A 387 7.33 14.26 -22.61
CA THR A 387 5.86 14.12 -22.56
C THR A 387 5.39 12.68 -22.32
N ALA A 388 6.08 11.67 -22.86
CA ALA A 388 5.74 10.26 -22.60
C ALA A 388 5.94 9.94 -21.12
N LEU A 389 7.07 10.36 -20.53
CA LEU A 389 7.38 10.18 -19.12
C LEU A 389 6.35 10.88 -18.23
N ALA A 390 6.00 12.12 -18.56
CA ALA A 390 5.00 12.90 -17.84
C ALA A 390 3.63 12.21 -17.83
N HIS A 391 3.17 11.67 -18.97
CA HIS A 391 1.90 10.95 -19.03
C HIS A 391 1.93 9.62 -18.29
N LEU A 392 3.02 8.85 -18.39
CA LEU A 392 3.17 7.61 -17.62
C LEU A 392 3.09 7.90 -16.12
N ARG A 393 3.80 8.93 -15.65
CA ARG A 393 3.82 9.32 -14.24
C ARG A 393 2.46 9.84 -13.75
N ARG A 394 1.75 10.64 -14.55
CA ARG A 394 0.48 11.26 -14.13
C ARG A 394 -0.76 10.39 -14.36
N ARG A 395 -0.73 9.49 -15.34
CA ARG A 395 -1.90 8.69 -15.77
C ARG A 395 -1.74 7.22 -15.46
N PHE A 396 -0.63 6.60 -15.88
CA PHE A 396 -0.42 5.17 -15.64
C PHE A 396 -0.22 4.91 -14.14
N ASN A 397 0.63 5.68 -13.45
CA ASN A 397 0.84 5.48 -12.01
C ASN A 397 -0.42 5.70 -11.17
N PHE A 398 -1.33 6.57 -11.61
CA PHE A 398 -2.64 6.71 -10.98
C PHE A 398 -3.43 5.40 -11.07
N VAL A 399 -3.55 4.80 -12.26
CA VAL A 399 -4.27 3.54 -12.44
C VAL A 399 -3.56 2.37 -11.73
N SER A 400 -2.23 2.26 -11.88
CA SER A 400 -1.44 1.17 -11.29
C SER A 400 -1.50 1.20 -9.77
N SER A 401 -1.37 2.36 -9.14
CA SER A 401 -1.42 2.47 -7.67
C SER A 401 -2.79 2.12 -7.09
N GLN A 402 -3.88 2.49 -7.77
CA GLN A 402 -5.22 2.09 -7.33
C GLN A 402 -5.46 0.59 -7.43
N LEU A 403 -4.83 -0.09 -8.41
CA LEU A 403 -4.87 -1.54 -8.52
C LEU A 403 -3.96 -2.23 -7.47
N LEU A 404 -2.74 -1.73 -7.27
CA LEU A 404 -1.77 -2.32 -6.33
C LEU A 404 -2.09 -2.07 -4.86
N ARG A 405 -2.96 -1.10 -4.54
CA ARG A 405 -3.49 -0.89 -3.19
C ARG A 405 -4.52 -1.94 -2.75
N ASN A 406 -4.95 -2.82 -3.65
CA ASN A 406 -5.85 -3.91 -3.31
C ASN A 406 -5.12 -4.94 -2.43
N ASP A 407 -5.68 -5.22 -1.26
CA ASP A 407 -5.09 -6.07 -0.23
C ASP A 407 -5.61 -7.51 -0.26
N SER A 408 -6.44 -7.87 -1.25
CA SER A 408 -7.02 -9.20 -1.38
C SER A 408 -6.44 -9.98 -2.57
N LEU A 409 -5.47 -10.87 -2.29
CA LEU A 409 -4.94 -11.79 -3.29
C LEU A 409 -6.02 -12.62 -3.99
N THR A 410 -7.12 -12.92 -3.31
CA THR A 410 -8.23 -13.68 -3.90
C THR A 410 -8.93 -12.91 -5.01
N ASP A 411 -9.33 -11.66 -4.75
CA ASP A 411 -9.90 -10.76 -5.76
C ASP A 411 -8.91 -10.56 -6.91
N MET A 412 -7.63 -10.35 -6.58
CA MET A 412 -6.58 -10.19 -7.58
C MET A 412 -6.42 -11.42 -8.47
N SER A 413 -6.44 -12.63 -7.89
CA SER A 413 -6.36 -13.89 -8.64
C SER A 413 -7.56 -14.09 -9.56
N ASP A 414 -8.75 -13.66 -9.14
CA ASP A 414 -9.95 -13.69 -9.97
C ASP A 414 -9.93 -12.69 -11.12
N ARG A 415 -9.19 -11.60 -10.93
CA ARG A 415 -8.93 -10.55 -11.91
C ARG A 415 -7.56 -10.69 -12.57
N SER A 416 -7.00 -11.90 -12.55
CA SER A 416 -5.62 -12.20 -12.98
C SER A 416 -5.26 -11.68 -14.36
N VAL A 417 -6.20 -11.68 -15.32
CA VAL A 417 -6.00 -11.14 -16.68
C VAL A 417 -5.52 -9.68 -16.64
N LEU A 418 -6.11 -8.85 -15.77
CA LEU A 418 -5.72 -7.45 -15.63
C LEU A 418 -4.37 -7.30 -14.91
N TYR A 419 -4.16 -8.05 -13.83
CA TYR A 419 -2.93 -7.95 -13.04
C TYR A 419 -1.71 -8.51 -13.77
N PHE A 420 -1.86 -9.56 -14.58
CA PHE A 420 -0.77 -10.06 -15.41
C PHE A 420 -0.31 -9.02 -16.43
N GLU A 421 -1.25 -8.33 -17.10
CA GLU A 421 -0.88 -7.20 -17.97
C GLU A 421 -0.25 -6.04 -17.18
N LEU A 422 -0.72 -5.77 -15.96
CA LEU A 422 -0.10 -4.77 -15.10
C LEU A 422 1.35 -5.14 -14.73
N PHE A 423 1.61 -6.42 -14.42
CA PHE A 423 2.96 -6.92 -14.10
C PHE A 423 3.89 -6.82 -15.31
N GLU A 424 3.42 -7.18 -16.49
CA GLU A 424 4.14 -6.98 -17.76
C GLU A 424 4.51 -5.50 -18.00
N TRP A 425 3.60 -4.58 -17.68
CA TRP A 425 3.87 -3.14 -17.73
C TRP A 425 4.99 -2.72 -16.77
N LEU A 426 4.94 -3.17 -15.51
CA LEU A 426 5.96 -2.85 -14.51
C LEU A 426 7.33 -3.44 -14.89
N GLU A 427 7.36 -4.66 -15.41
CA GLU A 427 8.58 -5.29 -15.95
C GLU A 427 9.14 -4.44 -17.12
N THR A 428 8.29 -4.02 -18.07
CA THR A 428 8.73 -3.19 -19.20
C THR A 428 9.30 -1.85 -18.75
N ILE A 429 8.62 -1.15 -17.82
CA ILE A 429 9.10 0.12 -17.23
C ILE A 429 10.45 -0.08 -16.54
N SER A 430 10.62 -1.16 -15.77
CA SER A 430 11.85 -1.44 -15.04
C SER A 430 13.05 -1.76 -15.92
N SER A 431 12.82 -2.22 -17.16
CA SER A 431 13.86 -2.61 -18.11
C SER A 431 14.46 -1.45 -18.91
N HIS A 432 13.89 -0.25 -18.80
CA HIS A 432 14.28 0.90 -19.61
C HIS A 432 14.91 2.00 -18.75
N GLU A 433 16.09 2.49 -19.14
CA GLU A 433 16.90 3.44 -18.36
C GLU A 433 16.14 4.72 -17.97
N ALA A 434 15.45 5.36 -18.92
CA ALA A 434 14.67 6.58 -18.65
C ALA A 434 13.39 6.35 -17.82
N LEU A 435 12.89 5.11 -17.71
CA LEU A 435 11.63 4.78 -17.04
C LEU A 435 11.85 4.13 -15.66
N ALA A 436 12.97 3.43 -15.47
CA ALA A 436 13.27 2.64 -14.29
C ALA A 436 13.15 3.44 -12.97
N SER A 437 13.54 4.72 -12.98
CA SER A 437 13.44 5.61 -11.81
C SER A 437 12.00 5.75 -11.29
N MET A 438 11.00 5.67 -12.18
CA MET A 438 9.58 5.75 -11.81
C MET A 438 9.10 4.61 -10.91
N MET A 439 9.82 3.48 -10.88
CA MET A 439 9.49 2.34 -10.01
C MET A 439 9.71 2.65 -8.53
N ALA A 440 10.71 3.49 -8.23
CA ALA A 440 11.12 3.85 -6.88
C ALA A 440 10.51 5.18 -6.40
N MET A 441 10.14 6.07 -7.33
CA MET A 441 9.67 7.40 -6.98
C MET A 441 8.28 7.39 -6.33
N PRO A 442 8.06 8.20 -5.27
CA PRO A 442 6.73 8.48 -4.75
C PRO A 442 5.83 9.09 -5.84
N ILE A 443 4.53 8.79 -5.75
CA ILE A 443 3.54 9.23 -6.72
C ILE A 443 2.60 10.26 -6.08
N MET A 444 2.11 11.22 -6.87
CA MET A 444 1.12 12.18 -6.43
C MET A 444 -0.28 11.65 -6.75
N VAL A 445 -1.10 11.39 -5.73
CA VAL A 445 -2.46 10.83 -5.88
C VAL A 445 -3.49 11.88 -5.46
N VAL A 446 -4.62 11.92 -6.18
CA VAL A 446 -5.74 12.79 -5.84
C VAL A 446 -6.38 12.36 -4.52
N THR A 447 -6.34 13.21 -3.49
CA THR A 447 -7.01 12.98 -2.20
C THR A 447 -8.40 13.63 -2.16
N SER A 448 -8.53 14.85 -2.70
CA SER A 448 -9.82 15.53 -2.77
C SER A 448 -9.93 16.48 -3.95
N ALA A 449 -11.15 16.73 -4.42
CA ALA A 449 -11.44 17.72 -5.46
C ALA A 449 -12.56 18.65 -4.96
N LYS A 450 -12.29 19.95 -4.92
CA LYS A 450 -13.26 21.00 -4.60
C LYS A 450 -13.66 21.70 -5.89
N ALA A 451 -14.95 21.70 -6.22
CA ALA A 451 -15.46 22.49 -7.33
C ALA A 451 -15.50 23.96 -6.92
N VAL A 452 -14.86 24.84 -7.69
CA VAL A 452 -14.99 26.29 -7.49
C VAL A 452 -16.27 26.73 -8.21
N ALA A 453 -17.17 27.41 -7.50
CA ALA A 453 -18.36 27.98 -8.12
C ALA A 453 -17.92 29.11 -9.06
N GLY A 454 -18.00 28.88 -10.38
CA GLY A 454 -17.58 29.85 -11.38
C GLY A 454 -18.30 31.20 -11.20
N GLN A 455 -17.53 32.28 -11.18
CA GLN A 455 -18.10 33.63 -11.23
C GLN A 455 -18.80 33.84 -12.58
N LYS A 456 -20.01 34.43 -12.51
CA LYS A 456 -20.94 34.98 -13.53
C LYS A 456 -20.77 34.58 -15.03
N PRO A 457 -21.88 34.38 -15.75
CA PRO A 457 -21.86 34.03 -17.18
C PRO A 457 -21.18 35.13 -18.02
N SER A 458 -20.10 34.76 -18.72
CA SER A 458 -19.48 35.53 -19.81
C SER A 458 -20.49 35.74 -20.97
N PRO A 459 -20.40 36.83 -21.75
CA PRO A 459 -21.31 37.10 -22.87
C PRO A 459 -21.29 35.98 -23.91
N LYS A 460 -22.43 35.78 -24.59
CA LYS A 460 -22.71 34.69 -25.55
C LYS A 460 -21.53 34.44 -26.52
N GLY A 461 -20.91 33.26 -26.41
CA GLY A 461 -20.00 32.73 -27.42
C GLY A 461 -18.74 32.03 -26.91
N THR A 462 -18.35 32.22 -25.64
CA THR A 462 -17.17 31.55 -25.06
C THR A 462 -17.56 30.28 -24.30
N PRO A 463 -16.83 29.16 -24.45
CA PRO A 463 -17.12 27.90 -23.75
C PRO A 463 -17.09 28.09 -22.23
N ARG A 464 -17.98 27.39 -21.51
CA ARG A 464 -18.06 27.46 -20.04
C ARG A 464 -16.84 26.78 -19.44
N ILE A 465 -15.87 27.56 -19.01
CA ILE A 465 -14.72 27.07 -18.23
C ILE A 465 -15.18 26.81 -16.80
N ARG A 466 -15.02 25.56 -16.32
CA ARG A 466 -15.23 25.20 -14.91
C ARG A 466 -13.89 24.88 -14.27
N GLU A 467 -13.55 25.57 -13.19
CA GLU A 467 -12.32 25.33 -12.44
C GLU A 467 -12.58 24.38 -11.26
N ARG A 468 -11.69 23.41 -11.08
CA ARG A 468 -11.70 22.51 -9.92
C ARG A 468 -10.34 22.56 -9.25
N THR A 469 -10.31 22.82 -7.94
CA THR A 469 -9.09 22.71 -7.14
C THR A 469 -8.95 21.25 -6.69
N ILE A 470 -7.88 20.60 -7.11
CA ILE A 470 -7.56 19.21 -6.75
C ILE A 470 -6.37 19.21 -5.80
N ILE A 471 -6.51 18.48 -4.70
CA ILE A 471 -5.45 18.29 -3.71
C ILE A 471 -4.79 16.94 -3.99
N TYR A 472 -3.50 16.98 -4.28
CA TYR A 472 -2.63 15.82 -4.45
C TYR A 472 -1.78 15.60 -3.20
N GLU A 473 -1.63 14.36 -2.77
CA GLU A 473 -0.74 13.96 -1.68
C GLU A 473 0.22 12.86 -2.14
N GLY A 474 1.41 12.84 -1.54
CA GLY A 474 2.44 11.84 -1.78
C GLY A 474 1.98 10.44 -1.36
N SER A 475 2.35 9.45 -2.17
CA SER A 475 2.06 8.04 -1.94
C SER A 475 3.28 7.19 -2.29
N SER A 476 3.32 5.98 -1.72
CA SER A 476 4.28 4.93 -2.07
C SER A 476 4.37 4.70 -3.58
N GLY A 477 5.59 4.47 -4.07
CA GLY A 477 5.87 4.19 -5.47
C GLY A 477 5.39 2.80 -5.92
N PRO A 478 5.39 2.49 -7.23
CA PRO A 478 4.90 1.23 -7.75
C PRO A 478 5.60 -0.02 -7.16
N ARG A 479 6.93 0.01 -7.01
CA ARG A 479 7.68 -1.13 -6.44
C ARG A 479 7.38 -1.34 -4.95
N GLU A 480 7.14 -0.27 -4.21
CA GLU A 480 6.77 -0.31 -2.79
C GLU A 480 5.36 -0.88 -2.59
N LEU A 481 4.39 -0.44 -3.40
CA LEU A 481 3.04 -1.00 -3.39
C LEU A 481 3.03 -2.48 -3.80
N LEU A 482 3.86 -2.86 -4.79
CA LEU A 482 4.01 -4.25 -5.20
C LEU A 482 4.60 -5.13 -4.08
N GLU A 483 5.52 -4.61 -3.26
CA GLU A 483 6.15 -5.39 -2.19
C GLU A 483 5.13 -5.90 -1.16
N ALA A 484 4.13 -5.09 -0.81
CA ALA A 484 3.06 -5.53 0.09
C ALA A 484 2.33 -6.75 -0.46
N ILE A 485 2.09 -6.81 -1.78
CA ILE A 485 1.46 -7.94 -2.45
C ILE A 485 2.42 -9.14 -2.54
N VAL A 486 3.72 -8.91 -2.75
CA VAL A 486 4.75 -9.96 -2.76
C VAL A 486 4.82 -10.65 -1.41
N ILE A 487 4.81 -9.88 -0.33
CA ILE A 487 4.73 -10.35 1.06
C ILE A 487 3.53 -11.29 1.25
N GLN A 488 2.34 -10.85 0.86
CA GLN A 488 1.14 -11.68 0.96
C GLN A 488 1.25 -12.94 0.09
N ALA A 489 1.80 -12.81 -1.12
CA ALA A 489 1.93 -13.93 -2.06
C ALA A 489 2.89 -14.99 -1.51
N GLN A 490 4.01 -14.59 -0.92
CA GLN A 490 4.94 -15.51 -0.25
C GLN A 490 4.29 -16.24 0.93
N ALA A 491 3.51 -15.52 1.74
CA ALA A 491 2.77 -16.12 2.86
C ALA A 491 1.71 -17.13 2.36
N ALA A 492 1.00 -16.79 1.28
CA ALA A 492 0.05 -17.69 0.64
C ALA A 492 0.74 -18.92 0.04
N LEU A 493 1.90 -18.76 -0.60
CA LEU A 493 2.70 -19.87 -1.13
C LEU A 493 3.08 -20.84 -0.01
N LYS A 494 3.60 -20.35 1.13
CA LYS A 494 3.87 -21.21 2.29
C LYS A 494 2.61 -21.95 2.78
N GLY A 495 1.46 -21.28 2.78
CA GLY A 495 0.18 -21.90 3.13
C GLY A 495 -0.28 -23.01 2.17
N LEU A 496 0.07 -22.89 0.88
CA LEU A 496 -0.22 -23.88 -0.15
C LEU A 496 0.84 -24.99 -0.25
N GLU A 497 2.08 -24.69 0.13
CA GLU A 497 3.24 -25.59 0.10
C GLU A 497 3.37 -26.46 1.34
N GLY A 498 2.66 -26.13 2.42
CA GLY A 498 2.62 -26.91 3.66
C GLY A 498 2.30 -28.39 3.37
N MET A 499 3.38 -29.18 3.28
CA MET A 499 3.50 -30.60 2.93
C MET A 499 3.45 -30.96 1.44
N LYS A 500 4.47 -30.56 0.67
CA LYS A 500 5.01 -31.43 -0.38
C LYS A 500 5.96 -32.46 0.27
N MET A 501 5.65 -33.75 0.13
CA MET A 501 6.73 -34.73 0.09
C MET A 501 7.53 -34.53 -1.21
N PRO A 502 8.84 -34.79 -1.25
CA PRO A 502 9.51 -35.04 -2.51
C PRO A 502 8.76 -36.17 -3.22
N GLU A 503 8.38 -35.97 -4.48
CA GLU A 503 7.79 -37.05 -5.28
C GLU A 503 8.76 -38.24 -5.23
N PRO A 504 8.33 -39.45 -4.81
CA PRO A 504 9.11 -40.63 -5.07
C PRO A 504 9.11 -40.82 -6.59
N ASP A 505 10.31 -40.96 -7.17
CA ASP A 505 10.54 -41.25 -8.59
C ASP A 505 9.50 -42.24 -9.12
N ASP A 506 8.97 -41.96 -10.31
CA ASP A 506 7.99 -42.74 -11.07
C ASP A 506 8.22 -44.26 -10.95
N ALA A 507 7.62 -44.89 -9.95
CA ALA A 507 7.45 -46.33 -9.89
C ALA A 507 6.08 -46.67 -10.49
N GLU A 508 6.08 -47.13 -11.74
CA GLU A 508 4.90 -47.64 -12.44
C GLU A 508 4.14 -48.67 -11.59
N MET A 509 3.05 -48.23 -10.97
CA MET A 509 2.13 -49.10 -10.24
C MET A 509 1.38 -50.01 -11.22
N SER A 510 1.54 -51.31 -11.06
CA SER A 510 0.95 -52.35 -11.90
C SER A 510 -0.58 -52.27 -11.99
N GLU A 511 -1.14 -52.65 -13.14
CA GLU A 511 -2.59 -52.58 -13.44
C GLU A 511 -3.48 -53.34 -12.44
N ALA A 512 -2.93 -54.25 -11.64
CA ALA A 512 -3.66 -55.00 -10.63
C ALA A 512 -4.08 -54.14 -9.41
N GLN A 513 -3.26 -53.17 -9.00
CA GLN A 513 -3.58 -52.27 -7.88
C GLN A 513 -4.63 -51.20 -8.26
N LYS A 514 -4.75 -50.86 -9.55
CA LYS A 514 -5.79 -49.93 -10.05
C LYS A 514 -7.20 -50.51 -10.05
N ARG A 515 -7.36 -51.85 -10.09
CA ARG A 515 -8.69 -52.49 -10.17
C ARG A 515 -9.35 -52.72 -8.81
N MET A 516 -8.59 -52.84 -7.71
CA MET A 516 -9.20 -53.11 -6.39
C MET A 516 -9.78 -51.87 -5.70
N THR A 517 -9.37 -50.65 -6.08
CA THR A 517 -9.88 -49.40 -5.48
C THR A 517 -11.11 -48.82 -6.18
N ALA A 518 -11.64 -49.50 -7.20
CA ALA A 518 -12.70 -48.97 -8.07
C ALA A 518 -14.13 -49.31 -7.61
N GLU A 519 -14.33 -50.31 -6.75
CA GLU A 519 -15.69 -50.81 -6.47
C GLU A 519 -16.40 -50.14 -5.28
N ASP A 520 -15.78 -49.20 -4.57
CA ASP A 520 -16.41 -48.56 -3.39
C ASP A 520 -16.53 -47.02 -3.48
N LYS A 521 -16.83 -46.50 -4.68
CA LYS A 521 -17.14 -45.07 -4.89
C LYS A 521 -18.57 -44.82 -5.34
N GLY A 522 -19.51 -45.12 -4.46
CA GLY A 522 -20.86 -44.60 -4.51
C GLY A 522 -21.01 -43.30 -3.71
N LYS A 523 -21.18 -42.17 -4.42
CA LYS A 523 -21.66 -40.85 -3.97
C LYS A 523 -20.69 -39.94 -3.18
N GLY A 524 -20.18 -38.93 -3.89
CA GLY A 524 -19.57 -37.72 -3.30
C GLY A 524 -18.25 -37.31 -3.96
N LYS A 525 -18.20 -37.10 -5.28
CA LYS A 525 -16.94 -36.74 -5.95
C LYS A 525 -17.20 -35.83 -7.16
N ASP A 526 -17.31 -34.53 -6.91
CA ASP A 526 -17.21 -33.50 -7.95
C ASP A 526 -16.62 -32.20 -7.39
N ASP A 527 -16.89 -31.90 -6.11
CA ASP A 527 -16.46 -30.67 -5.43
C ASP A 527 -14.95 -30.60 -5.08
N GLY A 528 -14.19 -31.69 -5.24
CA GLY A 528 -12.73 -31.72 -5.01
C GLY A 528 -11.90 -31.27 -6.21
N SER A 529 -12.41 -31.46 -7.43
CA SER A 529 -11.69 -31.09 -8.67
C SER A 529 -11.67 -29.58 -8.86
N ALA A 530 -12.81 -28.92 -8.62
CA ALA A 530 -12.94 -27.46 -8.74
C ALA A 530 -12.04 -26.72 -7.74
N THR A 531 -11.97 -27.18 -6.48
CA THR A 531 -11.08 -26.54 -5.49
C THR A 531 -9.60 -26.77 -5.78
N SER A 532 -9.23 -27.93 -6.34
CA SER A 532 -7.86 -28.14 -6.83
C SER A 532 -7.48 -27.16 -7.95
N GLU A 533 -8.43 -26.83 -8.83
CA GLU A 533 -8.24 -25.82 -9.88
C GLU A 533 -8.07 -24.40 -9.30
N GLU A 534 -8.86 -24.02 -8.30
CA GLU A 534 -8.72 -22.74 -7.58
C GLU A 534 -7.36 -22.63 -6.87
N ASN A 535 -6.91 -23.70 -6.22
CA ASN A 535 -5.59 -23.76 -5.58
C ASN A 535 -4.48 -23.54 -6.59
N ARG A 536 -4.54 -24.25 -7.72
CA ARG A 536 -3.55 -24.12 -8.81
C ARG A 536 -3.57 -22.73 -9.41
N LYS A 537 -4.75 -22.11 -9.57
CA LYS A 537 -4.90 -20.73 -10.05
C LYS A 537 -4.25 -19.73 -9.08
N LEU A 538 -4.54 -19.84 -7.78
CA LEU A 538 -3.92 -18.96 -6.77
C LEU A 538 -2.41 -19.19 -6.68
N LEU A 539 -1.95 -20.44 -6.72
CA LEU A 539 -0.53 -20.79 -6.72
C LEU A 539 0.20 -20.15 -7.90
N THR A 540 -0.33 -20.34 -9.11
CA THR A 540 0.25 -19.76 -10.35
C THR A 540 0.27 -18.23 -10.26
N PHE A 541 -0.79 -17.62 -9.72
CA PHE A 541 -0.88 -16.19 -9.53
C PHE A 541 0.18 -15.66 -8.54
N CYS A 542 0.34 -16.31 -7.38
CA CYS A 542 1.32 -15.93 -6.38
C CYS A 542 2.77 -16.12 -6.88
N GLN A 543 3.04 -17.23 -7.58
CA GLN A 543 4.33 -17.45 -8.24
C GLN A 543 4.64 -16.36 -9.27
N ARG A 544 3.64 -15.96 -10.07
CA ARG A 544 3.81 -14.87 -11.04
C ARG A 544 4.17 -13.57 -10.35
N ILE A 545 3.50 -13.19 -9.26
CA ILE A 545 3.82 -11.98 -8.46
C ILE A 545 5.28 -11.99 -8.01
N VAL A 546 5.72 -13.08 -7.38
CA VAL A 546 7.10 -13.20 -6.85
C VAL A 546 8.13 -13.15 -7.98
N ASN A 547 7.85 -13.83 -9.09
CA ASN A 547 8.74 -13.83 -10.26
C ASN A 547 8.84 -12.45 -10.92
N THR A 548 7.72 -11.72 -11.03
CA THR A 548 7.68 -10.35 -11.51
C THR A 548 8.54 -9.42 -10.65
N ALA A 549 8.42 -9.50 -9.32
CA ALA A 549 9.25 -8.68 -8.42
C ALA A 549 10.75 -8.96 -8.60
N LYS A 550 11.14 -10.23 -8.71
CA LYS A 550 12.53 -10.63 -8.98
C LYS A 550 13.01 -10.16 -10.36
N ALA A 551 12.16 -10.23 -11.38
CA ALA A 551 12.49 -9.76 -12.73
C ALA A 551 12.68 -8.24 -12.78
N ILE A 552 11.83 -7.48 -12.08
CA ILE A 552 11.97 -6.04 -11.89
C ILE A 552 13.28 -5.72 -11.19
N ASP A 553 13.57 -6.37 -10.07
CA ASP A 553 14.79 -6.09 -9.29
C ASP A 553 16.05 -6.38 -10.13
N ARG A 554 16.08 -7.47 -10.90
CA ARG A 554 17.15 -7.76 -11.86
C ARG A 554 17.29 -6.65 -12.91
N SER A 555 16.17 -6.22 -13.51
CA SER A 555 16.16 -5.17 -14.53
C SER A 555 16.62 -3.81 -13.99
N LEU A 556 16.28 -3.49 -12.74
CA LEU A 556 16.74 -2.29 -12.06
C LEU A 556 18.23 -2.33 -11.75
N VAL A 557 18.78 -3.50 -11.38
CA VAL A 557 20.23 -3.68 -11.21
C VAL A 557 20.95 -3.45 -12.55
N GLU A 558 20.43 -4.02 -13.64
CA GLU A 558 21.02 -3.87 -14.98
C GLU A 558 20.99 -2.42 -15.50
N THR A 559 19.91 -1.67 -15.22
CA THR A 559 19.70 -0.31 -15.75
C THR A 559 20.22 0.81 -14.86
N LYS A 560 20.12 0.68 -13.53
CA LYS A 560 20.47 1.73 -12.55
C LYS A 560 21.59 1.34 -11.58
N GLY A 561 22.01 0.07 -11.59
CA GLY A 561 23.07 -0.45 -10.74
C GLY A 561 22.60 -0.93 -9.36
N LYS A 562 23.41 -1.77 -8.72
CA LYS A 562 23.10 -2.42 -7.44
C LYS A 562 22.83 -1.43 -6.30
N ALA A 563 23.62 -0.36 -6.20
CA ALA A 563 23.47 0.66 -5.15
C ALA A 563 22.11 1.40 -5.19
N PHE A 564 21.46 1.49 -6.36
CA PHE A 564 20.11 2.01 -6.47
C PHE A 564 19.09 1.04 -5.87
N VAL A 565 19.20 -0.25 -6.21
CA VAL A 565 18.30 -1.31 -5.73
C VAL A 565 18.45 -1.52 -4.22
N ASP A 566 19.66 -1.51 -3.68
CA ASP A 566 19.90 -1.65 -2.24
C ASP A 566 19.21 -0.52 -1.44
N ARG A 567 19.29 0.74 -1.93
CA ARG A 567 18.57 1.88 -1.34
C ARG A 567 17.05 1.72 -1.45
N LEU A 568 16.56 1.21 -2.58
CA LEU A 568 15.14 0.94 -2.78
C LEU A 568 14.66 -0.13 -1.79
N HIS A 569 15.35 -1.27 -1.68
CA HIS A 569 15.05 -2.36 -0.75
C HIS A 569 15.12 -1.93 0.72
N ALA A 570 15.98 -0.98 1.07
CA ALA A 570 16.01 -0.39 2.41
C ALA A 570 14.71 0.38 2.74
N SER A 571 14.03 0.94 1.73
CA SER A 571 12.77 1.68 1.88
C SER A 571 11.51 0.81 1.77
N LEU A 572 11.63 -0.43 1.32
CA LEU A 572 10.52 -1.35 1.14
C LEU A 572 9.97 -1.87 2.48
N PRO A 573 8.66 -2.16 2.58
CA PRO A 573 8.12 -2.93 3.69
C PRO A 573 8.83 -4.28 3.77
N LYS A 574 9.31 -4.67 4.96
CA LYS A 574 9.92 -5.98 5.21
C LYS A 574 9.05 -6.75 6.19
N ILE A 575 8.74 -8.01 5.89
CA ILE A 575 8.41 -8.98 6.94
C ILE A 575 9.74 -9.55 7.44
N PRO A 576 9.96 -9.71 8.76
CA PRO A 576 11.07 -10.50 9.25
C PRO A 576 10.94 -11.93 8.70
N ALA A 577 11.78 -12.27 7.73
CA ALA A 577 11.93 -13.65 7.28
C ALA A 577 12.67 -14.45 8.38
N THR A 578 12.34 -15.74 8.42
CA THR A 578 12.94 -16.76 9.29
C THR A 578 14.46 -16.62 9.39
N SER A 579 14.97 -16.73 10.62
CA SER A 579 16.35 -17.10 10.97
C SER A 579 17.54 -16.18 10.59
N THR A 580 17.33 -14.93 10.18
CA THR A 580 18.42 -13.90 10.13
C THR A 580 18.15 -12.65 10.98
N ALA A 581 17.14 -12.66 11.85
CA ALA A 581 16.76 -11.52 12.69
C ALA A 581 17.68 -11.25 13.90
N GLN A 582 18.88 -11.83 13.96
CA GLN A 582 19.88 -11.42 14.96
C GLN A 582 20.65 -10.15 14.57
N GLU A 583 20.64 -9.72 13.30
CA GLU A 583 21.53 -8.63 12.84
C GLU A 583 20.91 -7.22 12.78
N GLU A 584 19.60 -7.03 13.03
CA GLU A 584 18.99 -5.68 13.09
C GLU A 584 18.10 -5.45 14.32
N SER A 585 18.50 -5.92 15.50
CA SER A 585 17.94 -5.45 16.78
C SER A 585 18.52 -4.09 17.20
N ALA A 586 18.66 -3.15 16.24
CA ALA A 586 19.03 -1.78 16.56
C ALA A 586 18.08 -1.29 17.67
N PRO A 587 18.59 -0.87 18.84
CA PRO A 587 17.75 -0.49 19.95
C PRO A 587 16.87 0.67 19.48
N VAL A 588 15.56 0.41 19.39
CA VAL A 588 14.59 1.46 19.05
C VAL A 588 14.63 2.46 20.19
N ASP A 589 15.15 3.65 19.89
CA ASP A 589 15.29 4.72 20.88
C ASP A 589 13.89 5.22 21.30
N VAL A 590 13.69 5.31 22.60
CA VAL A 590 12.47 5.86 23.17
C VAL A 590 12.71 7.36 23.22
N GLY A 591 12.31 8.07 22.15
CA GLY A 591 12.46 9.52 22.10
C GLY A 591 11.92 10.21 23.36
N ASP A 592 12.32 11.47 23.57
CA ASP A 592 12.07 12.15 24.84
C ASP A 592 10.57 12.39 25.14
N THR A 593 9.73 12.45 24.10
CA THR A 593 8.28 12.72 24.19
C THR A 593 7.43 11.45 24.09
N GLU A 594 6.22 11.50 24.66
CA GLU A 594 5.25 10.39 24.57
C GLU A 594 4.82 10.11 23.13
N GLU A 595 4.61 11.15 22.32
CA GLU A 595 4.28 11.02 20.89
C GLU A 595 5.37 10.28 20.11
N SER A 596 6.64 10.61 20.37
CA SER A 596 7.78 9.92 19.74
C SER A 596 7.86 8.46 20.20
N ALA A 597 7.60 8.17 21.47
CA ALA A 597 7.56 6.80 21.99
C ALA A 597 6.40 5.99 21.37
N MET A 598 5.23 6.60 21.17
CA MET A 598 4.09 5.98 20.50
C MET A 598 4.41 5.65 19.04
N GLU A 599 5.00 6.59 18.30
CA GLU A 599 5.41 6.37 16.92
C GLU A 599 6.48 5.28 16.81
N ALA A 600 7.50 5.33 17.68
CA ALA A 600 8.56 4.33 17.75
C ALA A 600 8.01 2.93 18.05
N TYR A 601 7.06 2.83 18.99
CA TYR A 601 6.38 1.58 19.32
C TYR A 601 5.57 1.05 18.15
N VAL A 602 4.75 1.88 17.49
CA VAL A 602 3.93 1.44 16.34
C VAL A 602 4.83 1.02 15.18
N LYS A 603 5.92 1.74 14.92
CA LYS A 603 6.91 1.38 13.90
C LYS A 603 7.60 0.05 14.20
N TRP A 604 8.03 -0.15 15.44
CA TRP A 604 8.63 -1.42 15.89
C TRP A 604 7.63 -2.58 15.82
N ALA A 605 6.46 -2.41 16.41
CA ALA A 605 5.46 -3.45 16.49
C ALA A 605 4.94 -3.84 15.10
N ASN A 606 4.82 -2.90 14.15
CA ASN A 606 4.47 -3.23 12.76
C ASN A 606 5.51 -4.13 12.08
N ARG A 607 6.78 -4.03 12.47
CA ARG A 607 7.85 -4.91 11.94
C ARG A 607 7.75 -6.31 12.52
N VAL A 608 7.50 -6.45 13.83
CA VAL A 608 7.55 -7.76 14.52
C VAL A 608 6.18 -8.43 14.72
N ARG A 609 5.08 -7.83 14.24
CA ARG A 609 3.70 -8.34 14.40
C ARG A 609 3.47 -9.73 13.81
N PHE A 610 4.24 -10.13 12.82
CA PHE A 610 4.11 -11.42 12.17
C PHE A 610 5.50 -11.96 11.84
N GLU A 611 5.77 -13.19 12.23
CA GLU A 611 7.04 -13.86 11.96
C GLU A 611 6.82 -15.37 11.83
N TYR A 612 7.59 -16.00 10.93
CA TYR A 612 7.72 -17.45 10.87
C TYR A 612 8.88 -17.86 11.80
N CYS A 613 8.71 -18.91 12.59
CA CYS A 613 9.76 -19.42 13.47
C CYS A 613 9.68 -20.94 13.61
N ASP A 614 10.79 -21.57 14.00
CA ASP A 614 10.79 -22.98 14.38
C ASP A 614 10.14 -23.15 15.76
N LEU A 615 9.00 -23.84 15.82
CA LEU A 615 8.31 -24.19 17.07
C LEU A 615 8.54 -25.64 17.48
N THR A 616 9.42 -26.36 16.79
CA THR A 616 9.72 -27.76 17.07
C THR A 616 10.53 -27.92 18.37
N ILE A 617 10.37 -29.08 18.99
CA ILE A 617 11.13 -29.50 20.16
C ILE A 617 12.16 -30.51 19.68
N PRO A 618 13.46 -30.28 19.93
CA PRO A 618 14.49 -31.22 19.54
C PRO A 618 14.25 -32.60 20.20
N PRO A 619 14.46 -33.71 19.46
CA PRO A 619 14.21 -35.04 20.00
C PRO A 619 15.10 -35.29 21.21
N SER A 620 14.51 -35.75 22.32
CA SER A 620 15.26 -36.17 23.50
C SER A 620 16.16 -37.34 23.11
N GLY A 621 17.48 -37.20 23.27
CA GLY A 621 18.52 -38.07 22.69
C GLY A 621 18.60 -39.52 23.17
N ASN A 622 17.49 -40.25 23.27
CA ASN A 622 17.46 -41.68 23.53
C ASN A 622 16.54 -42.43 22.54
N GLY A 623 17.16 -42.94 21.48
CA GLY A 623 16.76 -44.20 20.83
C GLY A 623 15.94 -44.09 19.54
N GLY A 624 16.59 -44.41 18.42
CA GLY A 624 15.95 -44.83 17.17
C GLY A 624 16.32 -43.97 15.96
N THR A 625 17.16 -44.50 15.09
CA THR A 625 17.33 -44.04 13.70
C THR A 625 16.06 -44.34 12.91
N ASP A 626 15.02 -43.53 13.08
CA ASP A 626 13.90 -43.43 12.14
C ASP A 626 13.84 -41.98 11.68
N GLU A 627 14.34 -41.72 10.47
CA GLU A 627 14.33 -40.39 9.81
C GLU A 627 12.91 -39.89 9.46
N ASP A 628 11.85 -40.58 9.91
CA ASP A 628 10.47 -40.45 9.45
C ASP A 628 9.46 -40.01 10.53
N GLN A 629 9.91 -39.61 11.73
CA GLN A 629 8.99 -39.18 12.80
C GLN A 629 8.67 -37.68 12.73
N THR A 630 7.38 -37.35 12.60
CA THR A 630 6.87 -35.98 12.72
C THR A 630 7.34 -35.32 14.02
N PRO A 631 7.94 -34.11 13.98
CA PRO A 631 8.48 -33.46 15.16
C PRO A 631 7.39 -33.10 16.17
N ASN A 632 7.79 -32.96 17.44
CA ASN A 632 6.94 -32.38 18.47
C ASN A 632 7.03 -30.86 18.43
N TYR A 633 5.97 -30.18 18.79
CA TYR A 633 5.90 -28.72 18.85
C TYR A 633 5.69 -28.26 20.30
N LYS A 634 6.28 -27.12 20.67
CA LYS A 634 6.05 -26.46 21.98
C LYS A 634 4.67 -25.81 22.01
N PHE A 635 3.62 -26.62 21.90
CA PHE A 635 2.28 -26.19 21.52
C PHE A 635 1.22 -27.07 22.17
N TYR A 636 0.11 -26.48 22.61
CA TYR A 636 -0.95 -27.21 23.32
C TYR A 636 -1.58 -28.32 22.47
N PHE A 637 -1.86 -28.06 21.18
CA PHE A 637 -2.49 -29.03 20.26
C PHE A 637 -1.45 -29.89 19.52
N ASN A 638 -0.31 -30.20 20.16
CA ASN A 638 0.78 -30.96 19.54
C ASN A 638 0.31 -32.32 18.98
N ASN A 639 -0.52 -33.05 19.74
CA ASN A 639 -0.98 -34.37 19.31
C ASN A 639 -1.86 -34.28 18.06
N GLU A 640 -2.79 -33.33 18.03
CA GLU A 640 -3.67 -33.06 16.90
C GLU A 640 -2.88 -32.60 15.67
N ALA A 641 -1.90 -31.71 15.87
CA ALA A 641 -1.01 -31.27 14.80
C ALA A 641 -0.20 -32.45 14.23
N ARG A 642 0.34 -33.33 15.08
CA ARG A 642 1.08 -34.52 14.62
C ARG A 642 0.20 -35.52 13.86
N MET A 643 -1.06 -35.71 14.28
CA MET A 643 -1.99 -36.57 13.55
C MET A 643 -2.33 -36.06 12.14
N LEU A 644 -2.31 -34.74 11.93
CA LEU A 644 -2.55 -34.14 10.62
C LEU A 644 -1.30 -33.95 9.76
N ALA A 645 -0.12 -34.30 10.28
CA ALA A 645 1.16 -33.99 9.64
C ALA A 645 1.40 -34.64 8.29
N ASN A 646 0.60 -35.66 7.92
CA ASN A 646 0.68 -36.34 6.63
C ASN A 646 -0.62 -36.20 5.80
N SER A 647 -1.55 -35.33 6.23
CA SER A 647 -2.83 -35.13 5.57
C SER A 647 -2.78 -33.96 4.58
N ASP A 648 -2.88 -34.24 3.28
CA ASP A 648 -3.12 -33.20 2.27
C ASP A 648 -4.63 -32.93 2.12
N ILE A 649 -5.05 -31.71 2.46
CA ILE A 649 -6.45 -31.27 2.40
C ILE A 649 -6.52 -29.96 1.61
N PRO A 650 -6.66 -30.02 0.27
CA PRO A 650 -6.52 -28.85 -0.59
C PRO A 650 -7.41 -27.66 -0.21
N LYS A 651 -8.69 -27.90 0.15
CA LYS A 651 -9.62 -26.82 0.55
C LYS A 651 -9.14 -26.09 1.80
N ARG A 652 -8.56 -26.84 2.74
CA ARG A 652 -8.00 -26.31 3.98
C ARG A 652 -6.73 -25.54 3.70
N SER A 653 -5.79 -26.09 2.94
CA SER A 653 -4.52 -25.42 2.61
C SER A 653 -4.77 -24.08 1.92
N LEU A 654 -5.76 -24.02 1.00
CA LEU A 654 -6.20 -22.77 0.39
C LEU A 654 -6.76 -21.77 1.39
N ALA A 655 -7.59 -22.23 2.33
CA ALA A 655 -8.13 -21.35 3.35
C ALA A 655 -7.03 -20.80 4.26
N ILE A 656 -6.06 -21.64 4.66
CA ILE A 656 -4.92 -21.21 5.46
C ILE A 656 -4.06 -20.21 4.69
N ALA A 657 -3.75 -20.47 3.42
CA ALA A 657 -3.01 -19.55 2.57
C ALA A 657 -3.66 -18.16 2.49
N LYS A 658 -5.00 -18.12 2.37
CA LYS A 658 -5.78 -16.89 2.37
C LYS A 658 -5.71 -16.16 3.73
N GLU A 659 -5.74 -16.89 4.84
CA GLU A 659 -5.59 -16.30 6.18
C GLU A 659 -4.20 -15.69 6.38
N LEU A 660 -3.13 -16.44 6.08
CA LEU A 660 -1.76 -15.97 6.28
C LEU A 660 -1.47 -14.71 5.46
N ALA A 661 -1.93 -14.67 4.20
CA ALA A 661 -1.83 -13.48 3.37
C ALA A 661 -2.42 -12.25 4.07
N VAL A 662 -3.64 -12.35 4.60
CA VAL A 662 -4.29 -11.24 5.32
C VAL A 662 -3.59 -10.91 6.63
N LEU A 663 -3.20 -11.92 7.41
CA LEU A 663 -2.59 -11.74 8.74
C LEU A 663 -1.22 -11.07 8.68
N THR A 664 -0.45 -11.26 7.62
CA THR A 664 0.87 -10.61 7.48
C THR A 664 0.77 -9.07 7.41
N THR A 665 -0.30 -8.54 6.83
CA THR A 665 -0.45 -7.10 6.59
C THR A 665 -1.48 -6.39 7.47
N ASN A 666 -2.48 -7.13 7.99
CA ASN A 666 -3.69 -6.52 8.56
C ASN A 666 -3.86 -6.74 10.07
N LEU A 667 -2.85 -7.26 10.78
CA LEU A 667 -2.89 -7.37 12.23
C LEU A 667 -2.93 -5.98 12.91
N PRO A 668 -3.84 -5.74 13.86
CA PRO A 668 -3.91 -4.49 14.61
C PRO A 668 -2.65 -4.27 15.44
N VAL A 669 -1.98 -3.16 15.18
CA VAL A 669 -0.82 -2.70 15.94
C VAL A 669 -1.04 -1.24 16.30
N THR A 670 -1.35 -1.00 17.57
CA THR A 670 -1.51 0.34 18.12
C THR A 670 -0.82 0.41 19.48
N TRP A 671 -0.49 1.63 19.92
CA TRP A 671 0.02 1.85 21.28
C TRP A 671 -0.89 1.21 22.34
N ASN A 672 -2.21 1.33 22.18
CA ASN A 672 -3.20 0.92 23.18
C ASN A 672 -3.38 -0.59 23.26
N SER A 673 -3.30 -1.28 22.11
CA SER A 673 -3.32 -2.73 22.04
C SER A 673 -2.75 -3.21 20.70
N SER A 674 -1.94 -4.27 20.75
CA SER A 674 -1.28 -4.87 19.60
C SER A 674 -1.47 -6.39 19.60
N ILE A 675 -1.54 -6.97 18.41
CA ILE A 675 -1.61 -8.42 18.18
C ILE A 675 -0.35 -8.85 17.44
N PHE A 676 0.35 -9.84 17.99
CA PHE A 676 1.54 -10.44 17.41
C PHE A 676 1.28 -11.92 17.13
N LEU A 677 1.75 -12.42 15.99
CA LEU A 677 1.65 -13.81 15.58
C LEU A 677 3.03 -14.41 15.32
N ARG A 678 3.15 -15.68 15.69
CA ARG A 678 4.30 -16.55 15.41
C ARG A 678 3.76 -17.83 14.80
N VAL A 679 4.13 -18.11 13.56
CA VAL A 679 3.64 -19.25 12.78
C VAL A 679 4.79 -20.22 12.59
N ASP A 680 4.56 -21.51 12.80
CA ASP A 680 5.60 -22.50 12.54
C ASP A 680 6.03 -22.45 11.06
N GLU A 681 7.34 -22.50 10.81
CA GLU A 681 7.88 -22.38 9.45
C GLU A 681 7.52 -23.56 8.54
N THR A 682 7.33 -24.76 9.12
CA THR A 682 6.97 -25.99 8.40
C THR A 682 5.47 -26.26 8.45
N ARG A 683 4.82 -25.94 9.58
CA ARG A 683 3.44 -26.23 9.91
C ARG A 683 2.65 -24.96 10.15
N VAL A 684 2.25 -24.34 9.05
CA VAL A 684 1.45 -23.11 9.04
C VAL A 684 0.10 -23.16 9.78
N ASP A 685 -0.35 -24.36 10.15
CA ASP A 685 -1.54 -24.62 10.97
C ASP A 685 -1.28 -24.57 12.48
N VAL A 686 -0.01 -24.44 12.89
CA VAL A 686 0.46 -24.25 14.26
C VAL A 686 0.83 -22.78 14.44
N ILE A 687 0.00 -22.05 15.20
CA ILE A 687 0.12 -20.61 15.37
C ILE A 687 0.12 -20.27 16.86
N LYS A 688 1.04 -19.41 17.29
CA LYS A 688 1.00 -18.76 18.60
C LYS A 688 0.64 -17.29 18.42
N ALA A 689 -0.19 -16.77 19.31
CA ALA A 689 -0.59 -15.37 19.33
C ALA A 689 -0.28 -14.72 20.68
N LEU A 690 0.14 -13.46 20.65
CA LEU A 690 0.27 -12.58 21.81
C LEU A 690 -0.61 -11.36 21.58
N ILE A 691 -1.52 -11.08 22.52
CA ILE A 691 -2.37 -9.90 22.52
C ILE A 691 -1.99 -9.05 23.73
N THR A 692 -1.66 -7.77 23.52
CA THR A 692 -1.41 -6.85 24.64
C THR A 692 -2.75 -6.30 25.13
N GLY A 693 -2.96 -6.25 26.45
CA GLY A 693 -4.22 -5.82 27.02
C GLY A 693 -4.58 -4.37 26.65
N PRO A 694 -5.83 -4.07 26.25
CA PRO A 694 -6.25 -2.74 25.84
C PRO A 694 -6.18 -1.70 26.96
N GLU A 695 -5.89 -0.46 26.58
CA GLU A 695 -6.01 0.71 27.46
C GLU A 695 -7.41 0.88 28.03
N GLY A 696 -7.51 1.38 29.27
CA GLY A 696 -8.77 1.57 29.98
C GLY A 696 -9.35 0.31 30.63
N THR A 697 -8.68 -0.84 30.48
CA THR A 697 -9.15 -2.13 31.00
C THR A 697 -8.26 -2.61 32.16
N PRO A 698 -8.74 -3.52 33.03
CA PRO A 698 -7.89 -4.16 34.04
C PRO A 698 -6.80 -5.06 33.43
N TYR A 699 -6.77 -5.21 32.10
CA TYR A 699 -5.78 -5.97 31.33
C TYR A 699 -4.63 -5.12 30.79
N HIS A 700 -4.76 -3.79 30.81
CA HIS A 700 -3.90 -2.84 30.11
C HIS A 700 -2.40 -3.17 30.26
N ASN A 701 -1.68 -3.22 29.13
CA ASN A 701 -0.24 -3.53 29.02
C ASN A 701 0.19 -4.94 29.47
N GLY A 702 -0.73 -5.80 29.91
CA GLY A 702 -0.46 -7.22 30.12
C GLY A 702 -0.24 -7.94 28.79
N SER A 703 0.67 -8.91 28.74
CA SER A 703 0.89 -9.76 27.57
C SER A 703 0.14 -11.10 27.72
N PHE A 704 -0.86 -11.34 26.87
CA PHE A 704 -1.73 -12.52 26.94
C PHE A 704 -1.45 -13.47 25.77
N LEU A 705 -1.12 -14.72 26.10
CA LEU A 705 -0.67 -15.71 25.14
C LEU A 705 -1.76 -16.73 24.79
N PHE A 706 -1.81 -17.09 23.51
CA PHE A 706 -2.77 -18.05 22.97
C PHE A 706 -2.08 -19.02 22.00
N ASP A 707 -2.43 -20.29 22.10
CA ASP A 707 -2.11 -21.31 21.11
C ASP A 707 -3.32 -21.49 20.19
N VAL A 708 -3.10 -21.46 18.88
CA VAL A 708 -4.13 -21.49 17.83
C VAL A 708 -3.83 -22.59 16.82
N PHE A 709 -4.73 -23.55 16.68
CA PHE A 709 -4.61 -24.68 15.75
C PHE A 709 -5.70 -24.65 14.67
N LEU A 710 -5.27 -24.72 13.41
CA LEU A 710 -6.16 -24.78 12.26
C LEU A 710 -6.47 -26.24 11.93
N GLY A 711 -7.53 -26.81 12.52
CA GLY A 711 -7.87 -28.23 12.41
C GLY A 711 -8.16 -28.74 10.97
N PRO A 712 -8.48 -30.04 10.80
CA PRO A 712 -8.63 -30.66 9.47
C PRO A 712 -9.80 -30.11 8.65
N ASN A 713 -10.85 -29.66 9.34
CA ASN A 713 -12.03 -29.06 8.74
C ASN A 713 -11.93 -27.52 8.69
N TYR A 714 -10.73 -26.96 8.78
CA TYR A 714 -10.58 -25.51 8.88
C TYR A 714 -11.18 -24.77 7.67
N ASN A 715 -11.79 -23.65 8.04
CA ASN A 715 -12.74 -22.77 7.36
C ASN A 715 -14.14 -23.35 7.09
N GLN A 716 -14.37 -24.65 7.30
CA GLN A 716 -15.73 -25.17 7.52
C GLN A 716 -16.09 -25.20 9.01
N SER A 717 -15.09 -25.29 9.87
CA SER A 717 -15.19 -25.22 11.32
C SER A 717 -14.20 -24.19 11.86
N PRO A 718 -14.48 -23.60 13.04
CA PRO A 718 -13.59 -22.62 13.65
C PRO A 718 -12.22 -23.20 14.02
N PRO A 719 -11.21 -22.35 14.20
CA PRO A 719 -9.93 -22.77 14.74
C PRO A 719 -10.07 -23.22 16.20
N SER A 720 -9.15 -24.06 16.67
CA SER A 720 -9.04 -24.38 18.10
C SER A 720 -8.13 -23.37 18.77
N VAL A 721 -8.58 -22.74 19.86
CA VAL A 721 -7.83 -21.70 20.57
C VAL A 721 -7.71 -22.06 22.05
N LYS A 722 -6.49 -21.97 22.59
CA LYS A 722 -6.17 -22.21 24.00
C LYS A 722 -5.50 -20.97 24.59
N TYR A 723 -6.03 -20.47 25.69
CA TYR A 723 -5.41 -19.40 26.48
C TYR A 723 -4.32 -19.99 27.41
N MET A 724 -3.12 -19.42 27.35
CA MET A 724 -1.93 -19.98 27.99
C MET A 724 -1.51 -19.22 29.26
N THR A 725 -1.87 -17.95 29.41
CA THR A 725 -1.45 -17.09 30.53
C THR A 725 -2.31 -17.33 31.79
N THR A 726 -2.35 -18.56 32.30
CA THR A 726 -3.26 -18.98 33.39
C THR A 726 -2.59 -19.14 34.76
N ASN A 727 -1.29 -18.81 34.86
CA ASN A 727 -0.45 -19.07 36.04
C ASN A 727 -0.50 -20.56 36.47
N GLY A 728 -0.28 -21.47 35.50
CA GLY A 728 -0.31 -22.91 35.75
C GLY A 728 -1.70 -23.44 36.13
N GLY A 729 -2.76 -22.88 35.54
CA GLY A 729 -4.13 -23.34 35.78
C GLY A 729 -4.83 -22.70 36.98
N LYS A 730 -4.24 -21.69 37.60
CA LYS A 730 -4.73 -21.10 38.86
C LYS A 730 -5.66 -19.91 38.64
N TYR A 731 -5.45 -19.14 37.58
CA TYR A 731 -6.09 -17.84 37.38
C TYR A 731 -7.11 -17.86 36.23
N ARG A 732 -8.35 -17.53 36.57
CA ARG A 732 -9.43 -17.20 35.64
C ARG A 732 -9.47 -15.69 35.45
N PHE A 733 -8.89 -15.21 34.35
CA PHE A 733 -8.71 -13.78 34.07
C PHE A 733 -9.99 -13.08 33.59
N ASN A 734 -10.96 -13.83 33.09
CA ASN A 734 -12.22 -13.31 32.58
C ASN A 734 -13.28 -14.41 32.67
N PRO A 735 -14.59 -14.10 32.75
CA PRO A 735 -15.62 -15.13 32.69
C PRO A 735 -15.52 -16.01 31.43
N ASN A 736 -14.98 -15.46 30.34
CA ASN A 736 -14.73 -16.16 29.08
C ASN A 736 -13.29 -16.70 28.91
N LEU A 737 -12.38 -16.48 29.87
CA LEU A 737 -11.01 -17.04 29.88
C LEU A 737 -10.83 -17.89 31.14
N TYR A 738 -11.03 -19.19 30.97
CA TYR A 738 -11.06 -20.14 32.07
C TYR A 738 -9.65 -20.42 32.58
N ALA A 739 -9.55 -20.83 33.84
CA ALA A 739 -8.27 -21.18 34.46
C ALA A 739 -7.59 -22.37 33.75
N ASP A 740 -8.38 -23.31 33.22
CA ASP A 740 -7.86 -24.42 32.39
C ASP A 740 -7.39 -23.97 30.99
N GLY A 741 -7.58 -22.70 30.63
CA GLY A 741 -7.22 -22.11 29.35
C GLY A 741 -8.31 -22.18 28.27
N LYS A 742 -9.53 -22.63 28.59
CA LYS A 742 -10.65 -22.59 27.64
C LYS A 742 -11.07 -21.14 27.33
N VAL A 743 -11.27 -20.84 26.05
CA VAL A 743 -11.78 -19.56 25.54
C VAL A 743 -13.25 -19.69 25.13
N CYS A 744 -14.11 -18.87 25.70
CA CYS A 744 -15.54 -18.82 25.37
C CYS A 744 -15.83 -17.67 24.41
N LEU A 745 -16.09 -18.00 23.15
CA LEU A 745 -16.45 -17.05 22.11
C LEU A 745 -17.44 -17.70 21.15
N SER A 746 -18.47 -16.97 20.72
CA SER A 746 -19.51 -17.55 19.85
C SER A 746 -18.94 -17.99 18.50
N LEU A 747 -17.98 -17.23 17.95
CA LEU A 747 -17.24 -17.60 16.74
C LEU A 747 -16.47 -18.91 16.87
N LEU A 748 -16.09 -19.32 18.09
CA LEU A 748 -15.44 -20.61 18.36
C LEU A 748 -16.45 -21.73 18.68
N GLY A 749 -17.75 -21.43 18.66
CA GLY A 749 -18.81 -22.37 19.05
C GLY A 749 -18.85 -22.68 20.55
N THR A 750 -18.10 -21.94 21.38
CA THR A 750 -17.97 -22.18 22.82
C THR A 750 -18.84 -21.24 23.67
N TRP A 751 -19.59 -20.34 23.04
CA TRP A 751 -20.51 -19.40 23.69
C TRP A 751 -21.77 -19.16 22.87
N SER A 752 -22.82 -18.62 23.49
CA SER A 752 -24.04 -18.23 22.79
C SER A 752 -23.83 -16.97 21.95
N GLY A 753 -24.39 -16.94 20.74
CA GLY A 753 -24.27 -15.81 19.82
C GLY A 753 -24.12 -16.27 18.36
N PRO A 754 -23.83 -15.36 17.43
CA PRO A 754 -23.50 -15.70 16.06
C PRO A 754 -22.27 -16.62 16.02
N GLY A 755 -22.45 -17.82 15.47
CA GLY A 755 -21.42 -18.84 15.36
C GLY A 755 -20.45 -18.61 14.19
N TRP A 756 -19.46 -19.48 14.05
CA TRP A 756 -18.60 -19.55 12.87
C TRP A 756 -19.43 -19.68 11.59
N LEU A 757 -19.15 -18.83 10.60
CA LEU A 757 -19.76 -18.92 9.28
C LEU A 757 -18.75 -19.56 8.31
N PRO A 758 -19.02 -20.78 7.82
CA PRO A 758 -18.13 -21.48 6.89
C PRO A 758 -17.76 -20.63 5.68
N GLY A 759 -16.46 -20.54 5.37
CA GLY A 759 -15.92 -19.80 4.24
C GLY A 759 -15.99 -18.27 4.34
N LYS A 760 -16.57 -17.71 5.42
CA LYS A 760 -16.75 -16.26 5.61
C LYS A 760 -16.03 -15.73 6.86
N SER A 761 -16.06 -16.49 7.96
CA SER A 761 -15.37 -16.11 9.19
C SER A 761 -13.85 -16.27 9.04
N THR A 762 -13.06 -15.44 9.72
CA THR A 762 -11.60 -15.46 9.63
C THR A 762 -10.91 -15.57 11.00
N LEU A 763 -9.65 -16.02 11.01
CA LEU A 763 -8.84 -16.03 12.23
C LEU A 763 -8.61 -14.60 12.75
N LEU A 764 -8.42 -13.63 11.85
CA LEU A 764 -8.29 -12.22 12.22
C LEU A 764 -9.50 -11.73 13.03
N GLN A 765 -10.72 -12.09 12.63
CA GLN A 765 -11.94 -11.76 13.37
C GLN A 765 -11.94 -12.37 14.77
N VAL A 766 -11.51 -13.62 14.93
CA VAL A 766 -11.38 -14.27 16.25
C VAL A 766 -10.42 -13.51 17.15
N LEU A 767 -9.24 -13.14 16.64
CA LEU A 767 -8.22 -12.40 17.41
C LEU A 767 -8.73 -11.01 17.83
N ILE A 768 -9.39 -10.28 16.91
CA ILE A 768 -10.00 -8.98 17.21
C ILE A 768 -11.15 -9.12 18.22
N SER A 769 -11.97 -10.17 18.12
CA SER A 769 -13.05 -10.43 19.09
C SER A 769 -12.51 -10.72 20.48
N ILE A 770 -11.40 -11.46 20.62
CA ILE A 770 -10.76 -11.67 21.92
C ILE A 770 -10.28 -10.33 22.48
N GLN A 771 -9.58 -9.52 21.68
CA GLN A 771 -9.09 -8.21 22.09
C GLN A 771 -10.21 -7.24 22.50
N SER A 772 -11.31 -7.18 21.74
CA SER A 772 -12.37 -6.17 21.90
C SER A 772 -13.50 -6.57 22.85
N MET A 773 -13.86 -7.85 22.90
CA MET A 773 -15.04 -8.31 23.66
C MET A 773 -14.67 -9.00 24.98
N ILE A 774 -13.51 -9.66 25.03
CA ILE A 774 -13.10 -10.40 26.23
C ILE A 774 -12.22 -9.53 27.11
N LEU A 775 -11.20 -8.88 26.54
CA LEU A 775 -10.31 -7.97 27.27
C LEU A 775 -10.94 -6.58 27.41
N CYS A 776 -12.14 -6.51 28.02
CA CYS A 776 -12.93 -5.29 28.18
C CYS A 776 -12.69 -4.57 29.53
N ASP A 777 -13.25 -3.38 29.67
CA ASP A 777 -13.16 -2.51 30.85
C ASP A 777 -13.84 -3.08 32.11
N GLU A 778 -15.04 -3.66 31.96
CA GLU A 778 -15.81 -4.26 33.03
C GLU A 778 -16.01 -5.77 32.82
N PRO A 779 -14.98 -6.62 33.01
CA PRO A 779 -15.07 -8.05 32.73
C PRO A 779 -16.10 -8.80 33.58
N TYR A 780 -16.54 -8.21 34.70
CA TYR A 780 -17.62 -8.76 35.52
C TYR A 780 -18.93 -8.92 34.75
N VAL A 781 -19.25 -8.02 33.81
CA VAL A 781 -20.53 -8.08 33.07
C VAL A 781 -20.59 -9.18 32.02
N ASN A 782 -19.45 -9.82 31.72
CA ASN A 782 -19.37 -10.96 30.80
C ASN A 782 -19.95 -12.26 31.40
N GLU A 783 -20.16 -12.31 32.72
CA GLU A 783 -20.80 -13.47 33.35
C GLU A 783 -22.31 -13.52 33.00
N PRO A 784 -22.86 -14.69 32.62
CA PRO A 784 -24.26 -14.82 32.27
C PRO A 784 -25.18 -14.34 33.41
N GLY A 785 -26.03 -13.36 33.08
CA GLY A 785 -27.00 -12.80 34.01
C GLY A 785 -26.52 -11.57 34.79
N TRP A 786 -25.26 -11.13 34.62
CA TRP A 786 -24.70 -9.94 35.29
C TRP A 786 -24.57 -8.71 34.38
N ALA A 787 -25.06 -8.78 33.13
CA ALA A 787 -24.92 -7.74 32.13
C ALA A 787 -25.36 -6.33 32.57
N ASN A 788 -26.36 -6.21 33.45
CA ASN A 788 -26.87 -4.93 33.96
C ASN A 788 -26.24 -4.47 35.29
N SER A 789 -25.17 -5.13 35.73
CA SER A 789 -24.52 -4.89 37.04
C SER A 789 -23.16 -4.19 36.93
N GLY A 790 -22.92 -3.50 35.81
CA GLY A 790 -21.75 -2.61 35.63
C GLY A 790 -21.74 -1.48 36.67
N GLY A 791 -20.55 -0.99 36.99
CA GLY A 791 -20.32 0.07 37.99
C GLY A 791 -20.61 -0.32 39.45
N THR A 792 -20.99 -1.58 39.71
CA THR A 792 -21.23 -2.04 41.09
C THR A 792 -19.91 -2.24 41.85
N SER A 793 -19.95 -2.20 43.18
CA SER A 793 -18.78 -2.51 44.03
C SER A 793 -18.19 -3.89 43.74
N LYS A 794 -19.04 -4.84 43.33
CA LYS A 794 -18.62 -6.17 42.88
C LYS A 794 -17.83 -6.13 41.57
N SER A 795 -18.26 -5.31 40.60
CA SER A 795 -17.54 -5.10 39.34
C SER A 795 -16.16 -4.48 39.60
N MET A 796 -16.09 -3.48 40.48
CA MET A 796 -14.83 -2.84 40.87
C MET A 796 -13.88 -3.81 41.59
N ALA A 797 -14.38 -4.58 42.57
CA ALA A 797 -13.57 -5.58 43.27
C ALA A 797 -13.08 -6.71 42.34
N TYR A 798 -13.91 -7.10 41.37
CA TYR A 798 -13.51 -8.05 40.33
C TYR A 798 -12.35 -7.47 39.51
N SER A 799 -12.47 -6.22 39.06
CA SER A 799 -11.45 -5.54 38.27
C SER A 799 -10.14 -5.35 39.05
N ALA A 800 -10.21 -4.98 40.33
CA ALA A 800 -9.04 -4.90 41.21
C ALA A 800 -8.32 -6.25 41.32
N ASN A 801 -9.07 -7.36 41.50
CA ASN A 801 -8.48 -8.69 41.49
C ASN A 801 -7.82 -9.06 40.16
N ILE A 802 -8.42 -8.70 39.02
CA ILE A 802 -7.82 -8.91 37.70
C ILE A 802 -6.49 -8.15 37.59
N ARG A 803 -6.44 -6.86 37.99
CA ARG A 803 -5.22 -6.05 37.94
C ARG A 803 -4.07 -6.70 38.70
N ARG A 804 -4.33 -7.21 39.91
CA ARG A 804 -3.35 -7.97 40.71
C ARG A 804 -2.82 -9.20 39.96
N MET A 805 -3.72 -10.00 39.36
CA MET A 805 -3.33 -11.16 38.57
C MET A 805 -2.52 -10.79 37.31
N VAL A 806 -2.88 -9.68 36.64
CA VAL A 806 -2.21 -9.17 35.44
C VAL A 806 -0.79 -8.74 35.75
N VAL A 807 -0.60 -7.90 36.77
CA VAL A 807 0.75 -7.47 37.19
C VAL A 807 1.61 -8.67 37.54
N ARG A 808 1.08 -9.62 38.31
CA ARG A 808 1.81 -10.81 38.75
C ARG A 808 2.19 -11.76 37.60
N THR A 809 1.27 -12.02 36.69
CA THR A 809 1.43 -13.09 35.68
C THR A 809 1.73 -12.54 34.29
N ALA A 810 0.85 -11.69 33.77
CA ALA A 810 0.91 -11.21 32.39
C ALA A 810 1.98 -10.10 32.18
N MET A 811 2.52 -9.53 33.26
CA MET A 811 3.65 -8.60 33.24
C MET A 811 4.90 -9.20 33.89
N LEU A 812 4.92 -9.30 35.22
CA LEU A 812 6.09 -9.72 35.99
C LEU A 812 6.51 -11.17 35.67
N GLY A 813 5.56 -12.10 35.66
CA GLY A 813 5.82 -13.50 35.30
C GLY A 813 6.39 -13.65 33.90
N ASN A 814 5.79 -12.98 32.92
CA ASN A 814 6.26 -12.94 31.54
C ASN A 814 7.63 -12.26 31.37
N LEU A 815 8.01 -11.30 32.23
CA LEU A 815 9.34 -10.68 32.19
C LEU A 815 10.42 -11.57 32.81
N LYS A 816 10.10 -12.23 33.94
CA LYS A 816 11.03 -13.13 34.65
C LYS A 816 11.29 -14.43 33.91
N ALA A 817 10.24 -15.02 33.36
CA ALA A 817 10.29 -16.27 32.62
C ALA A 817 9.56 -16.09 31.28
N PRO A 818 10.17 -15.38 30.32
CA PRO A 818 9.55 -15.10 29.05
C PRO A 818 9.16 -16.39 28.33
N PRO A 819 7.88 -16.59 28.00
CA PRO A 819 7.46 -17.74 27.23
C PRO A 819 8.03 -17.65 25.82
N GLU A 820 8.70 -18.69 25.35
CA GLU A 820 9.13 -18.77 23.94
C GLU A 820 7.92 -18.85 23.00
N PRO A 821 7.99 -18.25 21.81
CA PRO A 821 9.13 -17.49 21.24
C PRO A 821 9.05 -15.96 21.49
N TRP A 822 8.47 -15.51 22.60
CA TRP A 822 8.07 -14.10 22.79
C TRP A 822 9.03 -13.22 23.58
N GLY A 823 10.22 -13.72 23.93
CA GLY A 823 11.10 -13.03 24.87
C GLY A 823 11.53 -11.63 24.43
N ASP A 824 11.89 -11.48 23.16
CA ASP A 824 12.23 -10.22 22.51
C ASP A 824 11.04 -9.25 22.45
N VAL A 825 9.87 -9.74 22.04
CA VAL A 825 8.63 -8.95 21.92
C VAL A 825 8.20 -8.42 23.29
N ILE A 826 8.19 -9.29 24.29
CA ILE A 826 7.81 -8.95 25.67
C ILE A 826 8.78 -7.92 26.25
N ARG A 827 10.09 -8.18 26.19
CA ARG A 827 11.10 -7.25 26.72
C ARG A 827 11.01 -5.88 26.05
N THR A 828 10.86 -5.85 24.72
CA THR A 828 10.78 -4.59 23.98
C THR A 828 9.48 -3.84 24.25
N HIS A 829 8.34 -4.54 24.32
CA HIS A 829 7.06 -3.93 24.72
C HIS A 829 7.16 -3.24 26.07
N PHE A 830 7.66 -3.94 27.09
CA PHE A 830 7.82 -3.39 28.44
C PHE A 830 8.86 -2.27 28.51
N ARG A 831 9.96 -2.36 27.74
CA ARG A 831 10.97 -1.28 27.65
C ARG A 831 10.41 -0.01 27.05
N LEU A 832 9.75 -0.10 25.88
CA LEU A 832 9.20 1.06 25.17
C LEU A 832 8.06 1.73 25.95
N LYS A 833 7.25 0.94 26.68
CA LYS A 833 6.12 1.43 27.47
C LYS A 833 6.44 1.67 28.95
N ALA A 834 7.70 1.55 29.38
CA ALA A 834 8.07 1.56 30.80
C ALA A 834 7.53 2.77 31.56
N LYS A 835 7.67 4.00 31.03
CA LYS A 835 7.13 5.23 31.65
C LYS A 835 5.60 5.15 31.85
N SER A 836 4.87 4.77 30.80
CA SER A 836 3.40 4.64 30.82
C SER A 836 2.93 3.56 31.81
N ILE A 837 3.63 2.42 31.85
CA ILE A 837 3.34 1.32 32.76
C ILE A 837 3.61 1.72 34.21
N MET A 838 4.70 2.44 34.51
CA MET A 838 4.96 2.93 35.87
C MET A 838 3.81 3.80 36.40
N THR A 839 3.32 4.75 35.59
CA THR A 839 2.17 5.59 35.93
C THR A 839 0.89 4.77 36.13
N GLN A 840 0.65 3.79 35.27
CA GLN A 840 -0.47 2.86 35.41
C GLN A 840 -0.40 2.09 36.75
N LEU A 841 0.78 1.60 37.12
CA LEU A 841 0.97 0.83 38.36
C LEU A 841 0.72 1.70 39.60
N ASP A 842 1.16 2.97 39.59
CA ASP A 842 0.85 3.91 40.68
C ASP A 842 -0.65 4.11 40.83
N LYS A 843 -1.35 4.38 39.73
CA LYS A 843 -2.80 4.52 39.72
C LYS A 843 -3.52 3.25 40.21
N TRP A 844 -3.08 2.08 39.76
CA TRP A 844 -3.68 0.82 40.19
C TRP A 844 -3.43 0.50 41.66
N LEU A 845 -2.30 0.94 42.21
CA LEU A 845 -1.99 0.79 43.63
C LEU A 845 -2.85 1.72 44.50
N GLU A 846 -3.12 2.94 44.03
CA GLU A 846 -4.05 3.88 44.68
C GLU A 846 -5.51 3.39 44.67
N GLU A 847 -5.92 2.72 43.58
CA GLU A 847 -7.27 2.17 43.41
C GLU A 847 -7.46 0.77 44.03
N ASP A 848 -6.42 0.18 44.62
CA ASP A 848 -6.47 -1.19 45.15
C ASP A 848 -7.38 -1.30 46.38
N ASP A 849 -8.15 -2.38 46.46
CA ASP A 849 -9.08 -2.64 47.57
C ASP A 849 -8.44 -3.35 48.78
N GLY A 850 -7.14 -3.68 48.70
CA GLY A 850 -6.39 -4.37 49.76
C GLY A 850 -6.77 -5.83 49.96
N ASN A 851 -7.69 -6.38 49.16
CA ASN A 851 -8.11 -7.78 49.28
C ASN A 851 -7.04 -8.73 48.74
N ALA A 852 -7.03 -9.97 49.23
CA ALA A 852 -6.13 -11.00 48.74
C ALA A 852 -6.40 -11.34 47.26
N THR A 853 -5.35 -11.67 46.51
CA THR A 853 -5.47 -12.13 45.12
C THR A 853 -6.12 -13.51 45.08
N LEU A 854 -7.27 -13.61 44.43
CA LEU A 854 -8.02 -14.86 44.26
C LEU A 854 -7.91 -15.37 42.84
N GLY A 855 -7.84 -16.70 42.68
CA GLY A 855 -7.73 -17.33 41.37
C GLY A 855 -8.99 -17.27 40.51
N ASP A 856 -10.14 -16.96 41.10
CA ASP A 856 -11.37 -16.65 40.37
C ASP A 856 -11.88 -15.27 40.78
N GLY A 857 -12.02 -14.36 39.81
CA GLY A 857 -12.57 -13.03 40.05
C GLY A 857 -13.98 -13.06 40.64
N ALA A 858 -14.76 -14.11 40.38
CA ALA A 858 -16.10 -14.26 40.99
C ALA A 858 -16.03 -14.56 42.50
N GLY A 859 -14.90 -15.07 43.01
CA GLY A 859 -14.66 -15.24 44.45
C GLY A 859 -14.41 -13.91 45.18
N ALA A 860 -13.85 -12.92 44.48
CA ALA A 860 -13.52 -11.61 45.06
C ALA A 860 -14.77 -10.80 45.44
N CYS A 861 -15.91 -11.03 44.77
CA CYS A 861 -17.13 -10.29 45.02
C CYS A 861 -17.89 -10.71 46.30
N ASN A 862 -17.46 -11.80 46.96
CA ASN A 862 -18.12 -12.39 48.13
C ASN A 862 -17.34 -12.27 49.44
N GLN A 863 -16.12 -11.73 49.44
CA GLN A 863 -15.36 -11.52 50.67
C GLN A 863 -15.80 -10.24 51.39
N ARG A 864 -16.19 -10.36 52.66
CA ARG A 864 -16.25 -9.22 53.58
C ARG A 864 -14.81 -8.85 53.93
N SER A 865 -14.46 -7.57 53.79
CA SER A 865 -13.19 -6.99 54.20
C SER A 865 -12.87 -7.37 55.64
N THR A 866 -12.12 -8.45 55.83
CA THR A 866 -11.58 -8.83 57.13
C THR A 866 -10.15 -8.32 57.11
N ALA A 867 -9.96 -7.16 57.75
CA ALA A 867 -8.65 -6.56 57.99
C ALA A 867 -7.81 -7.54 58.82
N THR A 868 -7.16 -8.48 58.14
CA THR A 868 -6.09 -9.29 58.68
C THR A 868 -4.82 -8.75 58.07
N GLY A 869 -3.87 -8.32 58.91
CA GLY A 869 -2.70 -7.51 58.54
C GLY A 869 -1.62 -8.24 57.72
N SER A 870 -2.01 -9.07 56.76
CA SER A 870 -1.12 -9.64 55.76
C SER A 870 -1.32 -8.90 54.44
N SER A 871 -0.25 -8.27 53.93
CA SER A 871 -0.21 -7.67 52.59
C SER A 871 -0.73 -8.64 51.54
N ASN A 872 -1.53 -8.16 50.57
CA ASN A 872 -2.00 -8.96 49.44
C ASN A 872 -0.90 -9.25 48.39
N GLY A 873 0.35 -8.82 48.65
CA GLY A 873 1.52 -8.99 47.79
C GLY A 873 1.54 -8.05 46.58
N PHE A 874 0.50 -7.25 46.36
CA PHE A 874 0.39 -6.42 45.16
C PHE A 874 1.43 -5.30 45.13
N ALA A 875 1.65 -4.61 46.26
CA ALA A 875 2.67 -3.56 46.36
C ALA A 875 4.09 -4.10 46.13
N GLU A 876 4.37 -5.33 46.56
CA GLU A 876 5.66 -6.02 46.33
C GLU A 876 5.83 -6.36 44.85
N ASP A 877 4.81 -6.96 44.22
CA ASP A 877 4.79 -7.27 42.78
C ASP A 877 4.96 -5.99 41.93
N VAL A 878 4.32 -4.87 42.33
CA VAL A 878 4.46 -3.55 41.68
C VAL A 878 5.88 -3.00 41.83
N ALA A 879 6.45 -3.02 43.04
CA ALA A 879 7.80 -2.51 43.30
C ALA A 879 8.85 -3.31 42.51
N GLU A 880 8.71 -4.63 42.47
CA GLU A 880 9.59 -5.49 41.69
C GLU A 880 9.47 -5.24 40.19
N LEU A 881 8.25 -5.11 39.66
CA LEU A 881 8.03 -4.79 38.26
C LEU A 881 8.64 -3.44 37.89
N LYS A 882 8.46 -2.40 38.72
CA LYS A 882 9.11 -1.10 38.50
C LYS A 882 10.63 -1.21 38.45
N SER A 883 11.23 -1.99 39.36
CA SER A 883 12.68 -2.22 39.36
C SER A 883 13.15 -2.86 38.05
N LEU A 884 12.45 -3.90 37.55
CA LEU A 884 12.78 -4.54 36.28
C LEU A 884 12.60 -3.59 35.08
N LEU A 885 11.56 -2.75 35.08
CA LEU A 885 11.35 -1.75 34.04
C LEU A 885 12.48 -0.71 33.99
N THR A 886 12.97 -0.26 35.15
CA THR A 886 14.14 0.65 35.21
C THR A 886 15.40 -0.02 34.64
N LYS A 887 15.65 -1.29 34.98
CA LYS A 887 16.77 -2.06 34.41
C LYS A 887 16.67 -2.22 32.90
N LEU A 888 15.47 -2.53 32.39
CA LEU A 888 15.22 -2.61 30.94
C LEU A 888 15.44 -1.28 30.22
N GLN A 889 15.06 -0.15 30.83
CA GLN A 889 15.31 1.18 30.27
C GLN A 889 16.81 1.53 30.27
N ALA A 890 17.56 1.04 31.26
CA ALA A 890 19.01 1.19 31.33
C ALA A 890 19.77 0.26 30.34
N GLY A 891 19.06 -0.62 29.63
CA GLY A 891 19.65 -1.57 28.69
C GLY A 891 20.33 -2.77 29.37
N GLU A 892 20.03 -3.03 30.65
CA GLU A 892 20.56 -4.18 31.36
C GLU A 892 19.85 -5.47 30.94
N ASP A 893 20.62 -6.53 30.70
CA ASP A 893 20.08 -7.84 30.36
C ASP A 893 19.43 -8.49 31.58
N LEU A 894 18.14 -8.81 31.49
CA LEU A 894 17.37 -9.45 32.56
C LEU A 894 17.70 -10.95 32.75
N SER A 895 18.70 -11.49 32.04
CA SER A 895 19.13 -12.88 32.20
C SER A 895 20.10 -13.02 33.37
N SER A 896 19.56 -13.07 34.59
CA SER A 896 20.28 -13.53 35.78
C SER A 896 19.34 -14.25 36.72
#